data_AF-A0A9P7GMH7-F1
#
_entry.id   AF-A0A9P7GMH7-F1
#
_cell.length_a   1.000
_cell.length_b   1.000
_cell.length_c   1.000
_cell.angle_alpha   90.00
_cell.angle_beta   90.00
_cell.angle_gamma   90.00
#
_symmetry.space_group_name_H-M   'P 1'
#
loop_
_entity.id
_entity.type
_entity.pdbx_description
1 polymer ?
#
loop_
_entity_poly.entity_id
_entity_poly.type
_entity_poly.pdbx_seq_one_letter_code
_entity_poly.pdbx_strand_id
1 'polypeptide(L)'
;MQYLHTGSATKSATELNHLVTDVLQAPDFLADDLTGFDAHHENKRLDEAIRDPVESPFLCQFTQASVDIDIPSGQKNVPPTKFTVPGLYYQKLTSVIEAAFHDPLAHLYHLSPFKLYHRSPSTGKEERVFGEIYTSDAFLAEHNHVQRHSPVPLDDPGCKREKVVAAVMISSDGTHLTNFGMAKAWPSYFMLGNLSKYLRGLPNSGAIHHLAYIPSLPDSFQDIVSKVHAQWKTQKKAITTHCRRELMHAVWSLLLDDDFIHATIYGMVVMCADGIERRIYPRFFTYSADYPENFDRVLLASMCDKGLCPCPRCLVPKTLLDRLGLARDGTFRTKIHEFMVDKVLLARKMIYELGYSITGVRVDELLRHVSAVPTLNAFATKLSTEDVPFNPSRMLVVDLLHEFELGVWRTLFKHLIRLLYAISPHGDLVSELDLRHCSIPAFENLLPDPHNKRLLKLLYRTAEWHALAKARMHTDSSLALLEALTVEFGQLIRQFRDLTCSVYETVELPGEAASRMRRKPTEAPSALVAPSTNTANVLPSSSAPKEKRQEVSRQAKTLNLNLYKLHALGDYGELAHRLIKMLYRRTNKKDAITQIAKQVNRREVLQDGKSVANILAQEELAKAPLDHHHTISNSRRSPINLYTFVHERLDRHLDPAKKSFIPKLQDHLLARLPPEISTVTNTMTLRQKTGIISALSLLRVNYTTYDIRRATDTINPHTHNFVMVHSPETGKDAHPFWYAQVLGVFHTVVRHTGPRSRNPYEDHRMPFLWVRWLGVEPGYKFVRRNARLPKVGFVPDADPYAFGFLDPSLVIRGSHLIPDFTSGQTPDLLSAQRSVARPLDCNEDWVNFYVNIFVDRDMFFRYLGYGIGHLEPTGVVDSTDSHTKDSDMVLDSDDDSSEQLDGGRDDNDELDMDNELDTDEKLDDNELDDDELDDDELDDDGNEDYDPGDENSDEGDITGDEDDGDVGYGAL
;
A
#
# COMPACT_ATOMS: atom_id res chain seq x y z
N MET A 1 -27.53 27.12 7.26
CA MET A 1 -26.63 27.77 6.28
C MET A 1 -25.44 28.46 6.92
N GLN A 2 -25.60 29.36 7.91
CA GLN A 2 -24.45 30.01 8.57
C GLN A 2 -23.45 29.02 9.20
N TYR A 3 -23.93 27.92 9.81
CA TYR A 3 -23.08 26.83 10.32
C TYR A 3 -22.19 26.16 9.25
N LEU A 4 -22.67 26.07 8.00
CA LEU A 4 -21.93 25.48 6.87
C LEU A 4 -20.80 26.41 6.41
N HIS A 5 -21.05 27.72 6.41
CA HIS A 5 -20.09 28.74 5.97
C HIS A 5 -19.20 29.27 7.10
N THR A 6 -19.15 28.60 8.25
CA THR A 6 -18.29 28.98 9.39
C THR A 6 -17.43 27.79 9.81
N GLY A 7 -16.12 27.98 9.99
CA GLY A 7 -15.18 26.94 10.45
C GLY A 7 -14.43 26.19 9.34
N SER A 8 -13.98 24.97 9.65
CA SER A 8 -13.15 24.10 8.79
C SER A 8 -13.77 23.81 7.41
N ALA A 9 -12.92 23.74 6.36
CA ALA A 9 -13.28 23.37 4.99
C ALA A 9 -13.87 21.95 4.84
N THR A 10 -13.92 21.18 5.93
CA THR A 10 -14.46 19.80 5.95
C THR A 10 -15.98 19.71 6.02
N LYS A 11 -16.72 20.81 6.15
CA LYS A 11 -18.19 20.79 6.26
C LYS A 11 -18.85 20.80 4.87
N SER A 12 -19.54 19.72 4.50
CA SER A 12 -20.24 19.63 3.21
C SER A 12 -21.74 19.92 3.32
N ALA A 13 -22.37 20.29 2.19
CA ALA A 13 -23.83 20.42 2.12
C ALA A 13 -24.55 19.12 2.47
N THR A 14 -23.94 17.97 2.13
CA THR A 14 -24.44 16.64 2.48
C THR A 14 -24.44 16.41 3.98
N GLU A 15 -23.36 16.76 4.68
CA GLU A 15 -23.29 16.64 6.14
C GLU A 15 -24.27 17.58 6.85
N LEU A 16 -24.50 18.79 6.34
CA LEU A 16 -25.53 19.68 6.89
C LEU A 16 -26.92 19.05 6.76
N ASN A 17 -27.21 18.41 5.62
CA ASN A 17 -28.48 17.71 5.42
C ASN A 17 -28.61 16.53 6.38
N HIS A 18 -27.55 15.74 6.62
CA HIS A 18 -27.56 14.69 7.63
C HIS A 18 -27.82 15.23 9.04
N LEU A 19 -27.17 16.33 9.44
CA LEU A 19 -27.43 16.97 10.74
C LEU A 19 -28.91 17.38 10.89
N VAL A 20 -29.51 17.93 9.84
CA VAL A 20 -30.92 18.32 9.89
C VAL A 20 -31.84 17.11 9.94
N THR A 21 -31.59 16.10 9.10
CA THR A 21 -32.53 15.00 8.88
C THR A 21 -32.41 13.90 9.93
N ASP A 22 -31.18 13.53 10.28
CA ASP A 22 -30.89 12.39 11.14
C ASP A 22 -30.76 12.78 12.61
N VAL A 23 -30.55 14.07 12.92
CA VAL A 23 -30.38 14.57 14.29
C VAL A 23 -31.51 15.54 14.65
N LEU A 24 -31.62 16.70 13.99
CA LEU A 24 -32.59 17.74 14.40
C LEU A 24 -34.06 17.36 14.15
N GLN A 25 -34.31 16.45 13.20
CA GLN A 25 -35.64 15.92 12.90
C GLN A 25 -35.86 14.51 13.48
N ALA A 26 -34.90 13.99 14.25
CA ALA A 26 -35.08 12.70 14.91
C ALA A 26 -36.25 12.78 15.92
N PRO A 27 -37.11 11.76 16.00
CA PRO A 27 -38.33 11.80 16.83
C PRO A 27 -38.04 11.89 18.33
N ASP A 28 -36.84 11.53 18.75
CA ASP A 28 -36.28 11.60 20.09
C ASP A 28 -35.45 12.87 20.35
N PHE A 29 -35.28 13.74 19.34
CA PHE A 29 -34.55 14.99 19.50
C PHE A 29 -35.42 16.06 20.16
N LEU A 30 -34.98 16.53 21.33
CA LEU A 30 -35.60 17.64 22.05
C LEU A 30 -34.69 18.87 21.95
N ALA A 31 -35.17 19.91 21.29
CA ALA A 31 -34.41 21.16 21.14
C ALA A 31 -34.08 21.81 22.50
N ASP A 32 -34.90 21.58 23.52
CA ASP A 32 -34.71 22.10 24.88
C ASP A 32 -33.44 21.54 25.54
N ASP A 33 -33.00 20.33 25.16
CA ASP A 33 -31.77 19.70 25.67
C ASP A 33 -30.51 20.43 25.20
N LEU A 34 -30.60 21.26 24.15
CA LEU A 34 -29.51 22.10 23.69
C LEU A 34 -29.36 23.40 24.50
N THR A 35 -30.27 23.69 25.42
CA THR A 35 -30.23 24.91 26.22
C THR A 35 -29.08 24.85 27.22
N GLY A 36 -28.03 25.66 26.99
CA GLY A 36 -26.81 25.60 27.79
C GLY A 36 -25.86 24.47 27.39
N PHE A 37 -26.09 23.83 26.24
CA PHE A 37 -25.20 22.81 25.68
C PHE A 37 -23.82 23.39 25.43
N ASP A 38 -22.83 22.76 26.07
CA ASP A 38 -21.42 22.99 25.83
C ASP A 38 -20.78 21.65 25.53
N ALA A 39 -20.15 21.54 24.36
CA ALA A 39 -19.57 20.27 23.92
C ALA A 39 -18.48 19.78 24.89
N HIS A 40 -17.74 20.65 25.58
CA HIS A 40 -16.77 20.22 26.57
C HIS A 40 -17.45 19.66 27.83
N HIS A 41 -18.50 20.32 28.32
CA HIS A 41 -19.29 19.88 29.47
C HIS A 41 -19.98 18.54 29.20
N GLU A 42 -20.65 18.41 28.05
CA GLU A 42 -21.36 17.17 27.70
C GLU A 42 -20.40 16.02 27.38
N ASN A 43 -19.26 16.28 26.73
CA ASN A 43 -18.20 15.27 26.60
C ASN A 43 -17.63 14.85 27.96
N LYS A 44 -17.52 15.77 28.93
CA LYS A 44 -17.08 15.45 30.29
C LYS A 44 -18.13 14.63 31.04
N ARG A 45 -19.42 14.96 30.89
CA ARG A 45 -20.54 14.21 31.45
C ARG A 45 -20.61 12.79 30.87
N LEU A 46 -20.42 12.65 29.56
CA LEU A 46 -20.31 11.35 28.89
C LEU A 46 -19.09 10.56 29.38
N ASP A 47 -17.91 11.19 29.50
CA ASP A 47 -16.73 10.55 30.08
C ASP A 47 -16.93 10.12 31.56
N GLU A 48 -17.72 10.86 32.34
CA GLU A 48 -18.08 10.54 33.73
C GLU A 48 -19.06 9.36 33.80
N ALA A 49 -20.09 9.35 32.94
CA ALA A 49 -21.04 8.23 32.84
C ALA A 49 -20.38 6.93 32.36
N ILE A 50 -19.45 7.00 31.40
CA ILE A 50 -18.69 5.83 30.93
C ILE A 50 -17.82 5.22 32.04
N ARG A 51 -17.38 6.02 33.03
CA ARG A 51 -16.49 5.57 34.13
C ARG A 51 -17.21 4.85 35.27
N ASP A 52 -18.55 4.84 35.31
CA ASP A 52 -19.30 4.12 36.35
C ASP A 52 -19.52 2.64 35.95
N PRO A 53 -18.92 1.66 36.66
CA PRO A 53 -19.04 0.24 36.32
C PRO A 53 -20.45 -0.33 36.55
N VAL A 54 -21.31 0.36 37.29
CA VAL A 54 -22.66 -0.12 37.65
C VAL A 54 -23.72 0.36 36.66
N GLU A 55 -23.50 1.51 36.01
CA GLU A 55 -24.42 2.10 35.04
C GLU A 55 -23.97 1.91 33.57
N SER A 56 -22.72 1.53 33.32
CA SER A 56 -22.17 1.41 31.95
C SER A 56 -22.48 0.04 31.32
N PRO A 57 -23.26 -0.04 30.22
CA PRO A 57 -23.56 -1.30 29.51
C PRO A 57 -22.40 -1.79 28.62
N PHE A 58 -21.25 -1.14 28.65
CA PHE A 58 -20.16 -1.35 27.69
C PHE A 58 -19.10 -2.32 28.24
N LEU A 59 -18.85 -3.40 27.50
CA LEU A 59 -17.86 -4.44 27.83
C LEU A 59 -16.40 -3.96 27.67
N CYS A 60 -16.17 -2.88 26.93
CA CYS A 60 -14.86 -2.38 26.51
C CYS A 60 -14.55 -1.01 27.14
N GLN A 61 -13.69 -0.97 28.15
CA GLN A 61 -13.17 0.27 28.73
C GLN A 61 -11.65 0.21 28.85
N PHE A 62 -10.97 1.25 28.38
CA PHE A 62 -9.55 1.43 28.62
C PHE A 62 -9.25 1.53 30.11
N THR A 63 -8.47 0.57 30.60
CA THR A 63 -7.86 0.59 31.91
C THR A 63 -6.51 1.29 31.83
N GLN A 64 -6.25 2.20 32.76
CA GLN A 64 -4.94 2.81 32.91
C GLN A 64 -4.11 1.98 33.90
N ALA A 65 -2.89 1.64 33.53
CA ALA A 65 -1.93 0.95 34.40
C ALA A 65 -0.54 1.55 34.28
N SER A 66 0.28 1.22 35.28
CA SER A 66 1.72 1.42 35.24
C SER A 66 2.40 0.06 35.12
N VAL A 67 3.54 0.03 34.43
CA VAL A 67 4.28 -1.20 34.13
C VAL A 67 5.62 -1.17 34.84
N ASP A 68 5.90 -2.19 35.64
CA ASP A 68 7.19 -2.32 36.32
C ASP A 68 8.20 -3.08 35.45
N ILE A 69 9.41 -2.54 35.34
CA ILE A 69 10.56 -3.18 34.69
C ILE A 69 11.76 -3.22 35.63
N ASP A 70 12.59 -4.26 35.50
CA ASP A 70 13.82 -4.41 36.29
C ASP A 70 15.04 -3.84 35.56
N ILE A 71 15.67 -2.82 36.16
CA ILE A 71 16.93 -2.24 35.69
C ILE A 71 18.09 -3.01 36.33
N PRO A 72 19.02 -3.60 35.54
CA PRO A 72 20.19 -4.26 36.09
C PRO A 72 21.10 -3.26 36.82
N SER A 73 21.77 -3.70 37.90
CA SER A 73 22.67 -2.84 38.69
C SER A 73 24.06 -2.67 38.06
N GLY A 74 24.46 -3.62 37.20
CA GLY A 74 25.82 -3.70 36.64
C GLY A 74 26.88 -4.12 37.66
N GLN A 75 26.48 -4.63 38.84
CA GLN A 75 27.38 -5.09 39.90
C GLN A 75 26.97 -6.46 40.42
N LYS A 76 27.98 -7.27 40.74
CA LYS A 76 27.78 -8.60 41.29
C LYS A 76 27.08 -8.53 42.65
N ASN A 77 26.05 -9.34 42.84
CA ASN A 77 25.26 -9.47 44.08
C ASN A 77 24.51 -8.19 44.51
N VAL A 78 24.36 -7.21 43.62
CA VAL A 78 23.51 -6.02 43.88
C VAL A 78 22.18 -6.23 43.16
N PRO A 79 21.04 -6.22 43.87
CA PRO A 79 19.75 -6.52 43.26
C PRO A 79 19.38 -5.47 42.19
N PRO A 80 18.56 -5.87 41.18
CA PRO A 80 18.01 -4.92 40.23
C PRO A 80 17.15 -3.86 40.92
N THR A 81 17.08 -2.69 40.30
CA THR A 81 16.18 -1.62 40.72
C THR A 81 14.93 -1.65 39.87
N LYS A 82 13.77 -1.71 40.52
CA LYS A 82 12.48 -1.60 39.84
C LYS A 82 12.23 -0.18 39.36
N PHE A 83 11.73 -0.05 38.14
CA PHE A 83 11.32 1.20 37.53
C PHE A 83 9.89 1.07 37.03
N THR A 84 9.03 1.97 37.48
CA THR A 84 7.61 2.00 37.12
C THR A 84 7.39 2.99 35.99
N VAL A 85 6.93 2.50 34.83
CA VAL A 85 6.56 3.29 33.65
C VAL A 85 5.05 3.56 33.68
N PRO A 86 4.60 4.80 33.91
CA PRO A 86 3.18 5.14 33.84
C PRO A 86 2.71 5.30 32.38
N GLY A 87 1.39 5.35 32.18
CA GLY A 87 0.80 5.78 30.91
C GLY A 87 0.41 4.65 29.95
N LEU A 88 0.39 3.39 30.41
CA LEU A 88 -0.24 2.30 29.66
C LEU A 88 -1.76 2.45 29.73
N TYR A 89 -2.40 2.58 28.58
CA TYR A 89 -3.85 2.43 28.44
C TYR A 89 -4.13 1.16 27.65
N TYR A 90 -4.92 0.25 28.20
CA TYR A 90 -5.23 -1.02 27.52
C TYR A 90 -6.63 -1.53 27.83
N GLN A 91 -7.12 -2.42 26.98
CA GLN A 91 -8.32 -3.19 27.20
C GLN A 91 -7.97 -4.67 27.44
N LYS A 92 -8.75 -5.36 28.28
CA LYS A 92 -8.59 -6.80 28.47
C LYS A 92 -8.92 -7.53 27.15
N LEU A 93 -8.04 -8.45 26.73
CA LEU A 93 -8.24 -9.21 25.49
C LEU A 93 -9.56 -10.00 25.50
N THR A 94 -9.92 -10.60 26.62
CA THR A 94 -11.19 -11.33 26.79
C THR A 94 -12.39 -10.43 26.59
N SER A 95 -12.38 -9.21 27.16
CA SER A 95 -13.44 -8.21 26.97
C SER A 95 -13.56 -7.75 25.52
N VAL A 96 -12.44 -7.49 24.84
CA VAL A 96 -12.46 -7.10 23.41
C VAL A 96 -13.00 -8.23 22.54
N ILE A 97 -12.61 -9.49 22.82
CA ILE A 97 -13.16 -10.66 22.13
C ILE A 97 -14.65 -10.76 22.36
N GLU A 98 -15.11 -10.66 23.61
CA GLU A 98 -16.53 -10.72 23.96
C GLU A 98 -17.32 -9.63 23.22
N ALA A 99 -16.84 -8.38 23.23
CA ALA A 99 -17.47 -7.28 22.51
C ALA A 99 -17.54 -7.54 21.00
N ALA A 100 -16.48 -8.08 20.38
CA ALA A 100 -16.47 -8.42 18.97
C ALA A 100 -17.52 -9.50 18.60
N PHE A 101 -17.82 -10.44 19.49
CA PHE A 101 -18.89 -11.44 19.29
C PHE A 101 -20.31 -10.91 19.59
N HIS A 102 -20.43 -9.76 20.24
CA HIS A 102 -21.69 -9.02 20.42
C HIS A 102 -21.89 -7.91 19.37
N ASP A 103 -20.83 -7.54 18.65
CA ASP A 103 -20.85 -6.49 17.63
C ASP A 103 -21.88 -6.79 16.52
N PRO A 104 -22.53 -5.77 15.94
CA PRO A 104 -23.42 -5.96 14.79
C PRO A 104 -22.79 -6.76 13.64
N LEU A 105 -21.47 -6.73 13.45
CA LEU A 105 -20.75 -7.53 12.44
C LEU A 105 -20.61 -9.01 12.78
N ALA A 106 -20.90 -9.44 14.01
CA ALA A 106 -20.71 -10.82 14.46
C ALA A 106 -21.51 -11.84 13.63
N HIS A 107 -22.66 -11.44 13.06
CA HIS A 107 -23.44 -12.30 12.17
C HIS A 107 -22.72 -12.63 10.84
N LEU A 108 -21.68 -11.89 10.48
CA LEU A 108 -20.82 -12.12 9.31
C LEU A 108 -19.57 -12.94 9.63
N TYR A 109 -19.39 -13.37 10.88
CA TYR A 109 -18.23 -14.15 11.27
C TYR A 109 -18.32 -15.59 10.77
N HIS A 110 -17.24 -16.07 10.18
CA HIS A 110 -17.05 -17.49 9.90
C HIS A 110 -16.57 -18.21 11.16
N LEU A 111 -17.49 -18.91 11.82
CA LEU A 111 -17.22 -19.68 13.04
C LEU A 111 -16.59 -21.06 12.75
N SER A 112 -16.92 -21.62 11.58
CA SER A 112 -16.41 -22.90 11.10
C SER A 112 -15.53 -22.69 9.86
N PRO A 113 -14.32 -23.29 9.82
CA PRO A 113 -13.46 -23.18 8.66
C PRO A 113 -13.85 -24.13 7.54
N PHE A 114 -13.44 -23.81 6.31
CA PHE A 114 -13.66 -24.64 5.14
C PHE A 114 -12.57 -24.46 4.09
N LYS A 115 -12.43 -25.42 3.19
CA LYS A 115 -11.57 -25.30 2.01
C LYS A 115 -12.41 -24.77 0.84
N LEU A 116 -11.92 -23.74 0.15
CA LEU A 116 -12.58 -23.17 -1.01
C LEU A 116 -11.92 -23.68 -2.28
N TYR A 117 -12.71 -24.16 -3.25
CA TYR A 117 -12.23 -24.65 -4.54
C TYR A 117 -12.92 -23.91 -5.69
N HIS A 118 -12.17 -23.61 -6.73
CA HIS A 118 -12.69 -23.06 -7.99
C HIS A 118 -12.61 -24.15 -9.06
N ARG A 119 -13.74 -24.40 -9.72
CA ARG A 119 -13.80 -25.21 -10.93
C ARG A 119 -13.96 -24.31 -12.16
N SER A 120 -12.93 -24.27 -13.00
CA SER A 120 -12.94 -23.49 -14.24
C SER A 120 -14.09 -23.95 -15.17
N PRO A 121 -14.96 -23.05 -15.63
CA PRO A 121 -16.04 -23.40 -16.56
C PRO A 121 -15.56 -23.88 -17.93
N SER A 122 -14.41 -23.42 -18.39
CA SER A 122 -13.84 -23.69 -19.71
C SER A 122 -13.01 -24.97 -19.74
N THR A 123 -12.14 -25.17 -18.74
CA THR A 123 -11.26 -26.35 -18.68
C THR A 123 -11.82 -27.48 -17.82
N GLY A 124 -12.77 -27.18 -16.93
CA GLY A 124 -13.30 -28.11 -15.94
C GLY A 124 -12.33 -28.44 -14.81
N LYS A 125 -11.11 -27.87 -14.82
CA LYS A 125 -10.06 -28.06 -13.82
C LYS A 125 -10.49 -27.46 -12.48
N GLU A 126 -10.22 -28.20 -11.41
CA GLU A 126 -10.48 -27.77 -10.04
C GLU A 126 -9.16 -27.36 -9.36
N GLU A 127 -9.13 -26.18 -8.74
CA GLU A 127 -7.97 -25.65 -8.02
C GLU A 127 -8.35 -25.17 -6.61
N ARG A 128 -7.45 -25.31 -5.64
CA ARG A 128 -7.62 -24.75 -4.31
C ARG A 128 -7.50 -23.23 -4.37
N VAL A 129 -8.37 -22.54 -3.64
CA VAL A 129 -8.35 -21.08 -3.48
C VAL A 129 -7.86 -20.71 -2.08
N PHE A 130 -6.99 -19.70 -2.03
CA PHE A 130 -6.41 -19.12 -0.82
C PHE A 130 -6.72 -17.63 -0.78
N GLY A 131 -7.24 -17.13 0.34
CA GLY A 131 -7.53 -15.70 0.47
C GLY A 131 -7.94 -15.24 1.86
N GLU A 132 -8.45 -16.10 2.72
CA GLU A 132 -8.96 -15.69 4.04
C GLU A 132 -8.40 -16.60 5.13
N ILE A 133 -8.28 -16.09 6.35
CA ILE A 133 -7.79 -16.88 7.48
C ILE A 133 -8.72 -18.06 7.77
N TYR A 134 -10.04 -17.86 7.77
CA TYR A 134 -11.01 -18.94 7.98
C TYR A 134 -11.07 -19.98 6.84
N THR A 135 -10.43 -19.71 5.69
CA THR A 135 -10.25 -20.70 4.62
C THR A 135 -8.84 -21.31 4.59
N SER A 136 -7.97 -20.91 5.51
CA SER A 136 -6.57 -21.37 5.58
C SER A 136 -6.45 -22.75 6.22
N ASP A 137 -5.40 -23.47 5.83
CA ASP A 137 -5.07 -24.76 6.45
C ASP A 137 -4.64 -24.58 7.93
N ALA A 138 -4.10 -23.41 8.30
CA ALA A 138 -3.77 -23.08 9.69
C ALA A 138 -5.03 -23.02 10.57
N PHE A 139 -6.10 -22.36 10.11
CA PHE A 139 -7.35 -22.29 10.88
C PHE A 139 -8.03 -23.65 10.94
N LEU A 140 -8.02 -24.41 9.85
CA LEU A 140 -8.52 -25.79 9.83
C LEU A 140 -7.77 -26.67 10.85
N ALA A 141 -6.45 -26.58 10.92
CA ALA A 141 -5.64 -27.33 11.86
C ALA A 141 -5.98 -26.96 13.31
N GLU A 142 -6.06 -25.66 13.61
CA GLU A 142 -6.35 -25.17 14.95
C GLU A 142 -7.78 -25.50 15.40
N HIS A 143 -8.76 -25.33 14.52
CA HIS A 143 -10.14 -25.72 14.79
C HIS A 143 -10.23 -27.22 15.09
N ASN A 144 -9.60 -28.08 14.27
CA ASN A 144 -9.57 -29.52 14.53
C ASN A 144 -8.87 -29.86 15.85
N HIS A 145 -7.81 -29.14 16.21
CA HIS A 145 -7.13 -29.31 17.48
C HIS A 145 -8.07 -29.00 18.65
N VAL A 146 -8.78 -27.87 18.61
CA VAL A 146 -9.75 -27.49 19.64
C VAL A 146 -10.90 -28.49 19.77
N GLN A 147 -11.41 -29.01 18.64
CA GLN A 147 -12.48 -30.02 18.70
C GLN A 147 -12.02 -31.33 19.36
N ARG A 148 -10.80 -31.78 19.09
CA ARG A 148 -10.31 -33.11 19.47
C ARG A 148 -9.53 -33.15 20.79
N HIS A 149 -8.82 -32.08 21.10
CA HIS A 149 -7.77 -32.09 22.13
C HIS A 149 -7.96 -31.03 23.21
N SER A 150 -8.87 -30.07 23.06
CA SER A 150 -9.11 -29.11 24.14
C SER A 150 -9.56 -29.83 25.41
N PRO A 151 -8.91 -29.54 26.55
CA PRO A 151 -9.26 -30.13 27.82
C PRO A 151 -10.69 -29.79 28.22
N VAL A 152 -11.30 -30.66 29.01
CA VAL A 152 -12.62 -30.41 29.58
C VAL A 152 -12.49 -29.24 30.56
N PRO A 153 -13.31 -28.18 30.45
CA PRO A 153 -13.30 -27.08 31.40
C PRO A 153 -13.54 -27.59 32.82
N LEU A 154 -12.67 -27.20 33.76
CA LEU A 154 -12.79 -27.61 35.16
C LEU A 154 -14.12 -27.14 35.78
N ASP A 155 -14.58 -25.96 35.37
CA ASP A 155 -15.79 -25.31 35.89
C ASP A 155 -17.08 -25.84 35.23
N ASP A 156 -16.97 -26.51 34.08
CA ASP A 156 -18.11 -27.05 33.32
C ASP A 156 -17.78 -28.41 32.69
N PRO A 157 -17.71 -29.48 33.51
CA PRO A 157 -17.25 -30.80 33.06
C PRO A 157 -18.18 -31.49 32.04
N GLY A 158 -19.43 -31.02 31.94
CA GLY A 158 -20.47 -31.55 31.05
C GLY A 158 -20.74 -30.67 29.84
N CYS A 159 -19.87 -29.70 29.53
CA CYS A 159 -20.13 -28.70 28.51
C CYS A 159 -20.42 -29.32 27.13
N LYS A 160 -21.60 -29.01 26.58
CA LYS A 160 -22.02 -29.40 25.21
C LYS A 160 -22.08 -28.20 24.24
N ARG A 161 -21.59 -27.04 24.66
CA ARG A 161 -21.59 -25.83 23.83
C ARG A 161 -20.71 -26.02 22.61
N GLU A 162 -21.08 -25.36 21.51
CA GLU A 162 -20.25 -25.32 20.31
C GLU A 162 -18.89 -24.68 20.65
N LYS A 163 -17.81 -25.36 20.25
CA LYS A 163 -16.45 -24.84 20.40
C LYS A 163 -16.07 -24.07 19.13
N VAL A 164 -15.71 -22.80 19.28
CA VAL A 164 -15.35 -21.91 18.17
C VAL A 164 -13.96 -21.35 18.39
N VAL A 165 -13.17 -21.23 17.32
CA VAL A 165 -11.87 -20.56 17.37
C VAL A 165 -12.05 -19.08 17.02
N ALA A 166 -11.56 -18.19 17.88
CA ALA A 166 -11.40 -16.78 17.57
C ALA A 166 -9.98 -16.55 17.06
N ALA A 167 -9.84 -16.31 15.76
CA ALA A 167 -8.55 -16.06 15.11
C ALA A 167 -8.07 -14.64 15.40
N VAL A 168 -7.28 -14.48 16.46
CA VAL A 168 -6.71 -13.21 16.88
C VAL A 168 -5.64 -12.76 15.91
N MET A 169 -5.82 -11.54 15.39
CA MET A 169 -4.85 -10.80 14.59
C MET A 169 -4.49 -9.52 15.32
N ILE A 170 -3.21 -9.26 15.52
CA ILE A 170 -2.71 -8.01 16.11
C ILE A 170 -1.97 -7.21 15.05
N SER A 171 -2.13 -5.89 15.10
CA SER A 171 -1.17 -4.98 14.48
C SER A 171 -0.71 -3.90 15.44
N SER A 172 0.52 -3.42 15.31
CA SER A 172 1.01 -2.24 16.04
C SER A 172 1.89 -1.38 15.15
N ASP A 173 1.69 -0.07 15.20
CA ASP A 173 2.47 0.88 14.41
C ASP A 173 2.74 2.16 15.22
N GLY A 174 4.01 2.56 15.32
CA GLY A 174 4.44 3.78 16.01
C GLY A 174 4.08 5.01 15.19
N THR A 175 3.02 5.71 15.57
CA THR A 175 2.50 6.84 14.79
C THR A 175 2.99 8.18 15.34
N HIS A 176 3.68 8.96 14.51
CA HIS A 176 3.87 10.39 14.73
C HIS A 176 2.51 11.07 14.62
N LEU A 177 2.09 11.70 15.72
CA LEU A 177 0.77 12.31 15.77
C LEU A 177 0.76 13.66 15.02
N THR A 178 1.88 14.35 14.93
CA THR A 178 2.00 15.66 14.27
C THR A 178 2.99 15.64 13.11
N ASN A 179 2.67 16.36 12.01
CA ASN A 179 3.65 16.66 10.95
C ASN A 179 4.78 17.59 11.46
N PHE A 180 4.48 18.45 12.44
CA PHE A 180 5.46 19.29 13.14
C PHE A 180 5.25 19.14 14.65
N GLY A 181 6.17 18.46 15.33
CA GLY A 181 6.13 18.21 16.78
C GLY A 181 6.66 16.83 17.19
N MET A 182 7.02 16.68 18.48
CA MET A 182 7.60 15.44 19.04
C MET A 182 6.55 14.44 19.56
N ALA A 183 5.25 14.71 19.38
CA ALA A 183 4.19 13.86 19.93
C ALA A 183 4.10 12.53 19.16
N LYS A 184 4.40 11.43 19.84
CA LYS A 184 4.30 10.06 19.30
C LYS A 184 3.29 9.24 20.10
N ALA A 185 2.59 8.33 19.44
CA ALA A 185 1.75 7.34 20.10
C ALA A 185 2.00 5.96 19.51
N TRP A 186 1.84 4.94 20.35
CA TRP A 186 2.06 3.56 19.94
C TRP A 186 0.82 2.70 20.14
N PRO A 187 -0.13 2.77 19.20
CA PRO A 187 -1.30 1.91 19.19
C PRO A 187 -0.97 0.43 18.97
N SER A 188 -1.74 -0.42 19.64
CA SER A 188 -1.95 -1.81 19.29
C SER A 188 -3.41 -1.99 18.91
N TYR A 189 -3.65 -2.68 17.80
CA TYR A 189 -4.96 -2.96 17.26
C TYR A 189 -5.25 -4.46 17.32
N PHE A 190 -6.51 -4.78 17.55
CA PHE A 190 -7.04 -6.12 17.60
C PHE A 190 -8.09 -6.31 16.50
N MET A 191 -7.99 -7.43 15.79
CA MET A 191 -8.92 -7.85 14.75
C MET A 191 -9.19 -9.34 14.85
N LEU A 192 -10.36 -9.77 14.37
CA LEU A 192 -10.68 -11.19 14.19
C LEU A 192 -10.55 -11.63 12.72
N GLY A 193 -9.72 -12.65 12.50
CA GLY A 193 -9.55 -13.38 11.26
C GLY A 193 -10.80 -14.13 10.80
N ASN A 194 -11.83 -14.22 11.67
CA ASN A 194 -13.15 -14.80 11.38
C ASN A 194 -13.99 -13.93 10.44
N LEU A 195 -13.69 -12.63 10.33
CA LEU A 195 -14.38 -11.71 9.41
C LEU A 195 -13.70 -11.71 8.03
N SER A 196 -14.39 -11.29 6.99
CA SER A 196 -13.78 -11.04 5.67
C SER A 196 -12.78 -9.88 5.73
N LYS A 197 -11.61 -10.01 5.10
CA LYS A 197 -10.62 -8.92 5.04
C LYS A 197 -11.14 -7.66 4.36
N TYR A 198 -12.12 -7.80 3.46
CA TYR A 198 -12.70 -6.66 2.76
C TYR A 198 -13.47 -5.77 3.74
N LEU A 199 -14.15 -6.36 4.72
CA LEU A 199 -14.82 -5.61 5.79
C LEU A 199 -13.81 -5.08 6.80
N ARG A 200 -12.76 -5.85 7.14
CA ARG A 200 -11.66 -5.36 8.00
C ARG A 200 -10.93 -4.16 7.38
N GLY A 201 -10.74 -4.16 6.06
CA GLY A 201 -10.04 -3.10 5.33
C GLY A 201 -10.85 -1.80 5.16
N LEU A 202 -12.14 -1.79 5.49
CA LEU A 202 -12.96 -0.58 5.46
C LEU A 202 -12.72 0.24 6.74
N PRO A 203 -12.20 1.49 6.65
CA PRO A 203 -11.81 2.28 7.82
C PRO A 203 -12.93 2.54 8.85
N ASN A 204 -14.19 2.48 8.41
CA ASN A 204 -15.36 2.80 9.25
C ASN A 204 -16.24 1.60 9.56
N SER A 205 -15.84 0.36 9.23
CA SER A 205 -16.67 -0.82 9.47
C SER A 205 -16.88 -1.13 10.95
N GLY A 206 -15.96 -0.71 11.82
CA GLY A 206 -15.93 -1.12 13.24
C GLY A 206 -15.17 -2.43 13.49
N ALA A 207 -14.64 -3.06 12.44
CA ALA A 207 -13.95 -4.35 12.54
C ALA A 207 -12.55 -4.32 13.18
N ILE A 208 -12.00 -3.13 13.45
CA ILE A 208 -10.68 -2.93 14.07
C ILE A 208 -10.90 -2.31 15.44
N HIS A 209 -10.52 -3.04 16.48
CA HIS A 209 -10.63 -2.59 17.86
C HIS A 209 -9.27 -2.04 18.34
N HIS A 210 -9.29 -0.94 19.09
CA HIS A 210 -8.06 -0.43 19.72
C HIS A 210 -7.78 -1.23 21.00
N LEU A 211 -6.68 -1.97 21.04
CA LEU A 211 -6.32 -2.83 22.15
C LEU A 211 -5.55 -2.08 23.24
N ALA A 212 -4.49 -1.36 22.85
CA ALA A 212 -3.63 -0.68 23.81
C ALA A 212 -2.92 0.54 23.19
N TYR A 213 -2.45 1.43 24.07
CA TYR A 213 -1.49 2.49 23.76
C TYR A 213 -0.26 2.25 24.61
N ILE A 214 0.80 1.76 23.96
CA ILE A 214 2.03 1.31 24.60
C ILE A 214 2.89 2.56 24.92
N PRO A 215 3.29 2.77 26.18
CA PRO A 215 4.10 3.91 26.55
C PRO A 215 5.56 3.72 26.11
N SER A 216 6.25 4.83 25.85
CA SER A 216 7.71 4.87 25.73
C SER A 216 8.35 4.99 27.12
N LEU A 217 9.66 4.69 27.23
CA LEU A 217 10.41 5.05 28.43
C LEU A 217 10.37 6.57 28.62
N PRO A 218 10.05 7.09 29.82
CA PRO A 218 9.94 8.52 30.08
C PRO A 218 11.33 9.19 30.11
N ASP A 219 11.39 10.50 29.90
CA ASP A 219 12.67 11.26 29.87
C ASP A 219 13.46 11.11 31.18
N SER A 220 12.76 11.01 32.31
CA SER A 220 13.33 10.78 33.64
C SER A 220 14.04 9.43 33.80
N PHE A 221 13.87 8.49 32.86
CA PHE A 221 14.50 7.18 32.89
C PHE A 221 16.03 7.29 32.89
N GLN A 222 16.59 8.16 32.04
CA GLN A 222 18.05 8.30 31.92
C GLN A 222 18.68 8.83 33.22
N ASP A 223 18.03 9.82 33.84
CA ASP A 223 18.47 10.41 35.10
C ASP A 223 18.52 9.40 36.25
N ILE A 224 17.56 8.48 36.29
CA ILE A 224 17.46 7.47 37.33
C ILE A 224 18.47 6.35 37.09
N VAL A 225 18.58 5.84 35.85
CA VAL A 225 19.51 4.76 35.53
C VAL A 225 20.96 5.22 35.70
N SER A 226 21.27 6.48 35.39
CA SER A 226 22.62 7.05 35.57
C SER A 226 23.14 6.99 37.01
N LYS A 227 22.23 7.01 37.99
CA LYS A 227 22.54 6.96 39.43
C LYS A 227 22.63 5.52 39.96
N VAL A 228 21.93 4.59 39.31
CA VAL A 228 21.74 3.22 39.79
C VAL A 228 22.71 2.24 39.11
N HIS A 229 22.96 2.39 37.81
CA HIS A 229 23.77 1.45 37.05
C HIS A 229 25.25 1.85 37.06
N ALA A 230 26.11 0.98 37.60
CA ALA A 230 27.52 1.30 37.82
C ALA A 230 28.31 1.64 36.54
N GLN A 231 27.92 1.08 35.40
CA GLN A 231 28.58 1.27 34.09
C GLN A 231 27.73 2.07 33.09
N TRP A 232 26.82 2.94 33.57
CA TRP A 232 25.91 3.69 32.70
C TRP A 232 26.62 4.47 31.58
N LYS A 233 27.72 5.17 31.90
CA LYS A 233 28.46 6.00 30.93
C LYS A 233 28.96 5.21 29.71
N THR A 234 29.27 3.93 29.87
CA THR A 234 29.79 3.08 28.78
C THR A 234 28.71 2.17 28.17
N GLN A 235 27.58 1.97 28.84
CA GLN A 235 26.53 1.02 28.43
C GLN A 235 25.14 1.66 28.23
N LYS A 236 25.02 2.99 28.24
CA LYS A 236 23.77 3.76 28.05
C LYS A 236 22.87 3.16 26.96
N LYS A 237 23.42 2.97 25.75
CA LYS A 237 22.70 2.41 24.59
C LYS A 237 22.18 0.99 24.85
N ALA A 238 23.06 0.08 25.29
CA ALA A 238 22.71 -1.32 25.52
C ALA A 238 21.64 -1.51 26.61
N ILE A 239 21.74 -0.76 27.71
CA ILE A 239 20.79 -0.83 28.83
C ILE A 239 19.44 -0.24 28.42
N THR A 240 19.43 0.90 27.72
CA THR A 240 18.20 1.52 27.24
C THR A 240 17.45 0.60 26.28
N THR A 241 18.15 -0.01 25.32
CA THR A 241 17.54 -0.98 24.40
C THR A 241 17.02 -2.22 25.13
N HIS A 242 17.76 -2.74 26.12
CA HIS A 242 17.30 -3.85 26.95
C HIS A 242 16.03 -3.50 27.74
N CYS A 243 15.98 -2.33 28.38
CA CYS A 243 14.81 -1.89 29.16
C CYS A 243 13.59 -1.63 28.29
N ARG A 244 13.77 -1.16 27.04
CA ARG A 244 12.68 -1.06 26.05
C ARG A 244 12.09 -2.44 25.70
N ARG A 245 12.92 -3.48 25.59
CA ARG A 245 12.46 -4.89 25.42
C ARG A 245 11.71 -5.40 26.63
N GLU A 246 12.23 -5.16 27.83
CA GLU A 246 11.54 -5.54 29.06
C GLU A 246 10.19 -4.82 29.17
N LEU A 247 10.09 -3.54 28.81
CA LEU A 247 8.83 -2.79 28.82
C LEU A 247 7.80 -3.40 27.87
N MET A 248 8.18 -3.67 26.61
CA MET A 248 7.28 -4.26 25.63
C MET A 248 6.74 -5.63 26.10
N HIS A 249 7.59 -6.52 26.61
CA HIS A 249 7.15 -7.82 27.10
C HIS A 249 6.43 -7.74 28.44
N ALA A 250 6.72 -6.76 29.29
CA ALA A 250 5.95 -6.52 30.50
C ALA A 250 4.52 -6.05 30.17
N VAL A 251 4.36 -5.15 29.18
CA VAL A 251 3.04 -4.76 28.65
C VAL A 251 2.30 -5.98 28.12
N TRP A 252 2.94 -6.80 27.27
CA TRP A 252 2.31 -8.02 26.77
C TRP A 252 2.00 -9.04 27.86
N SER A 253 2.81 -9.13 28.92
CA SER A 253 2.51 -9.98 30.06
C SER A 253 1.31 -9.48 30.88
N LEU A 254 0.97 -8.18 30.82
CA LEU A 254 -0.26 -7.64 31.40
C LEU A 254 -1.47 -7.89 30.50
N LEU A 255 -1.30 -7.82 29.17
CA LEU A 255 -2.36 -8.13 28.20
C LEU A 255 -2.71 -9.63 28.19
N LEU A 256 -1.70 -10.49 28.32
CA LEU A 256 -1.83 -11.95 28.45
C LEU A 256 -2.09 -12.32 29.93
N ASP A 257 -3.16 -11.77 30.48
CA ASP A 257 -3.61 -12.03 31.85
C ASP A 257 -4.07 -13.48 32.04
N ASP A 258 -4.22 -13.88 33.32
CA ASP A 258 -4.57 -15.27 33.65
C ASP A 258 -5.96 -15.65 33.11
N ASP A 259 -6.88 -14.68 32.97
CA ASP A 259 -8.20 -14.86 32.36
C ASP A 259 -8.07 -15.22 30.87
N PHE A 260 -7.22 -14.50 30.13
CA PHE A 260 -6.94 -14.79 28.72
C PHE A 260 -6.25 -16.14 28.56
N ILE A 261 -5.23 -16.45 29.37
CA ILE A 261 -4.55 -17.76 29.32
C ILE A 261 -5.54 -18.89 29.60
N HIS A 262 -6.42 -18.72 30.60
CA HIS A 262 -7.49 -19.66 30.86
C HIS A 262 -8.43 -19.81 29.65
N ALA A 263 -8.83 -18.71 29.00
CA ALA A 263 -9.65 -18.74 27.79
C ALA A 263 -8.94 -19.45 26.61
N THR A 264 -7.62 -19.34 26.49
CA THR A 264 -6.89 -20.09 25.45
C THR A 264 -6.91 -21.61 25.71
N ILE A 265 -6.81 -22.06 26.97
CA ILE A 265 -6.74 -23.49 27.29
C ILE A 265 -8.14 -24.12 27.32
N TYR A 266 -9.07 -23.50 28.05
CA TYR A 266 -10.39 -24.06 28.37
C TYR A 266 -11.53 -23.40 27.62
N GLY A 267 -11.28 -22.30 26.90
CA GLY A 267 -12.30 -21.52 26.22
C GLY A 267 -13.10 -20.64 27.18
N MET A 268 -13.55 -19.48 26.71
CA MET A 268 -14.49 -18.59 27.41
C MET A 268 -15.91 -18.77 26.88
N VAL A 269 -16.92 -18.69 27.74
CA VAL A 269 -18.32 -18.79 27.32
C VAL A 269 -18.81 -17.38 26.97
N VAL A 270 -19.32 -17.22 25.76
CA VAL A 270 -19.84 -15.95 25.25
C VAL A 270 -21.23 -16.17 24.69
N MET A 271 -22.17 -15.29 25.04
CA MET A 271 -23.44 -15.19 24.35
C MET A 271 -23.19 -14.44 23.03
N CYS A 272 -23.32 -15.12 21.90
CA CYS A 272 -23.12 -14.46 20.61
C CYS A 272 -24.32 -13.58 20.24
N ALA A 273 -24.13 -12.66 19.30
CA ALA A 273 -25.19 -11.77 18.79
C ALA A 273 -26.43 -12.51 18.23
N ASP A 274 -26.30 -13.78 17.86
CA ASP A 274 -27.41 -14.64 17.42
C ASP A 274 -28.20 -15.31 18.57
N GLY A 275 -27.86 -15.00 19.83
CA GLY A 275 -28.49 -15.54 21.03
C GLY A 275 -28.05 -16.95 21.40
N ILE A 276 -27.00 -17.49 20.77
CA ILE A 276 -26.46 -18.81 21.07
C ILE A 276 -25.20 -18.68 21.94
N GLU A 277 -25.18 -19.36 23.08
CA GLU A 277 -23.99 -19.48 23.91
C GLU A 277 -22.96 -20.41 23.27
N ARG A 278 -21.77 -19.88 23.01
CA ARG A 278 -20.65 -20.64 22.45
C ARG A 278 -19.44 -20.58 23.36
N ARG A 279 -18.60 -21.59 23.26
CA ARG A 279 -17.30 -21.63 23.94
C ARG A 279 -16.22 -21.21 22.96
N ILE A 280 -15.71 -20.00 23.13
CA ILE A 280 -14.75 -19.35 22.24
C ILE A 280 -13.33 -19.62 22.74
N TYR A 281 -12.45 -20.07 21.84
CA TYR A 281 -11.03 -20.34 22.06
C TYR A 281 -10.19 -19.32 21.29
N PRO A 282 -9.62 -18.31 21.97
CA PRO A 282 -8.74 -17.33 21.34
C PRO A 282 -7.42 -17.95 20.89
N ARG A 283 -6.99 -17.64 19.65
CA ARG A 283 -5.74 -18.16 19.06
C ARG A 283 -5.06 -17.08 18.24
N PHE A 284 -3.78 -16.82 18.51
CA PHE A 284 -2.98 -15.88 17.69
C PHE A 284 -2.63 -16.51 16.35
N PHE A 285 -3.05 -15.86 15.26
CA PHE A 285 -2.70 -16.24 13.89
C PHE A 285 -1.63 -15.33 13.31
N THR A 286 -1.78 -14.02 13.50
CA THR A 286 -0.87 -13.02 12.91
C THR A 286 -0.60 -11.89 13.89
N TYR A 287 0.64 -11.41 13.87
CA TYR A 287 1.07 -10.16 14.44
C TYR A 287 1.84 -9.41 13.35
N SER A 288 1.27 -8.30 12.87
CA SER A 288 1.95 -7.37 11.98
C SER A 288 2.48 -6.17 12.76
N ALA A 289 3.70 -5.72 12.46
CA ALA A 289 4.22 -4.50 13.06
C ALA A 289 5.07 -3.74 12.04
N ASP A 290 4.85 -2.42 12.01
CA ASP A 290 5.49 -1.48 11.09
C ASP A 290 6.87 -1.02 11.60
N TYR A 291 7.55 -0.29 10.74
CA TYR A 291 8.99 0.02 10.68
C TYR A 291 9.28 1.42 11.28
N PRO A 292 10.41 1.72 11.98
CA PRO A 292 11.83 1.50 11.56
C PRO A 292 12.61 0.36 12.23
N GLU A 293 13.57 -0.20 11.46
CA GLU A 293 14.16 -1.57 11.49
C GLU A 293 14.50 -2.21 12.83
N ASN A 294 14.64 -1.47 13.90
CA ASN A 294 15.33 -2.00 15.07
C ASN A 294 14.44 -2.09 16.30
N PHE A 295 13.20 -1.60 16.23
CA PHE A 295 12.33 -1.52 17.38
C PHE A 295 11.30 -2.66 17.40
N ASP A 296 10.15 -2.57 16.75
CA ASP A 296 9.06 -3.52 17.03
C ASP A 296 9.37 -4.99 16.78
N ARG A 297 10.06 -5.33 15.68
CA ARG A 297 10.37 -6.74 15.40
C ARG A 297 11.44 -7.31 16.33
N VAL A 298 12.45 -6.52 16.65
CA VAL A 298 13.52 -6.86 17.60
C VAL A 298 12.96 -6.96 19.02
N LEU A 299 12.02 -6.08 19.38
CA LEU A 299 11.30 -6.10 20.65
C LEU A 299 10.40 -7.35 20.73
N LEU A 300 9.46 -7.54 19.79
CA LEU A 300 8.47 -8.63 19.82
C LEU A 300 9.08 -10.02 19.61
N ALA A 301 10.06 -10.16 18.71
CA ALA A 301 10.74 -11.42 18.46
C ALA A 301 11.86 -11.71 19.49
N SER A 302 12.13 -10.77 20.41
CA SER A 302 13.24 -10.84 21.37
C SER A 302 14.58 -11.16 20.68
N MET A 303 14.86 -10.46 19.58
CA MET A 303 16.07 -10.63 18.79
C MET A 303 17.01 -9.42 18.90
N CYS A 304 18.26 -9.64 18.52
CA CYS A 304 19.28 -8.61 18.47
C CYS A 304 19.21 -7.91 17.11
N ASP A 305 19.21 -6.59 17.15
CA ASP A 305 19.31 -5.78 15.94
C ASP A 305 20.65 -6.06 15.23
N LYS A 306 20.60 -6.18 13.89
CA LYS A 306 21.75 -6.52 13.02
C LYS A 306 22.51 -7.78 13.49
N GLY A 307 21.82 -8.70 14.18
CA GLY A 307 22.38 -9.96 14.65
C GLY A 307 22.89 -10.86 13.53
N LEU A 308 23.56 -11.97 13.90
CA LEU A 308 24.11 -12.92 12.93
C LEU A 308 23.04 -13.52 12.03
N CYS A 309 21.84 -13.71 12.56
CA CYS A 309 20.64 -14.19 11.90
C CYS A 309 19.51 -13.17 12.10
N PRO A 310 19.30 -12.21 11.19
CA PRO A 310 18.38 -11.09 11.39
C PRO A 310 16.91 -11.40 11.06
N CYS A 311 16.60 -12.59 10.51
CA CYS A 311 15.23 -12.97 10.19
C CYS A 311 14.49 -13.46 11.45
N PRO A 312 13.30 -12.93 11.79
CA PRO A 312 12.55 -13.35 12.97
C PRO A 312 11.89 -14.72 12.80
N ARG A 313 11.80 -15.21 11.55
CA ARG A 313 11.20 -16.50 11.22
C ARG A 313 12.22 -17.63 11.12
N CYS A 314 13.41 -17.37 10.55
CA CYS A 314 14.40 -18.40 10.28
C CYS A 314 15.83 -18.02 10.67
N LEU A 315 16.70 -19.04 10.77
CA LEU A 315 18.10 -18.89 11.19
C LEU A 315 19.05 -18.60 10.02
N VAL A 316 18.62 -17.83 9.01
CA VAL A 316 19.48 -17.45 7.88
C VAL A 316 20.55 -16.45 8.36
N PRO A 317 21.85 -16.69 8.09
CA PRO A 317 22.89 -15.73 8.43
C PRO A 317 22.83 -14.46 7.58
N LYS A 318 23.24 -13.32 8.14
CA LYS A 318 23.27 -12.00 7.47
C LYS A 318 24.03 -12.00 6.13
N THR A 319 25.11 -12.78 6.05
CA THR A 319 25.94 -12.91 4.85
C THR A 319 25.26 -13.69 3.72
N LEU A 320 24.10 -14.30 3.97
CA LEU A 320 23.38 -15.13 3.03
C LEU A 320 22.01 -14.55 2.64
N LEU A 321 21.71 -13.30 3.02
CA LEU A 321 20.41 -12.67 2.75
C LEU A 321 20.20 -12.37 1.27
N ASP A 322 21.27 -12.17 0.51
CA ASP A 322 21.21 -11.92 -0.94
C ASP A 322 20.81 -13.17 -1.76
N ARG A 323 20.60 -14.32 -1.11
CA ARG A 323 20.33 -15.62 -1.74
C ARG A 323 18.85 -15.90 -2.02
N LEU A 324 17.98 -14.90 -1.93
CA LEU A 324 16.55 -15.03 -2.26
C LEU A 324 16.34 -15.88 -3.53
N GLY A 325 15.50 -16.91 -3.41
CA GLY A 325 15.16 -17.78 -4.53
C GLY A 325 16.15 -18.91 -4.84
N LEU A 326 17.28 -19.03 -4.14
CA LEU A 326 18.18 -20.17 -4.30
C LEU A 326 17.68 -21.38 -3.48
N ALA A 327 17.93 -22.61 -3.95
CA ALA A 327 17.55 -23.82 -3.19
C ALA A 327 18.11 -23.84 -1.75
N ARG A 328 19.31 -23.28 -1.56
CA ARG A 328 19.92 -23.11 -0.24
C ARG A 328 19.12 -22.16 0.65
N ASP A 329 18.54 -21.08 0.11
CA ASP A 329 17.66 -20.17 0.86
C ASP A 329 16.43 -20.92 1.38
N GLY A 330 15.80 -21.75 0.53
CA GLY A 330 14.70 -22.63 0.93
C GLY A 330 15.05 -23.55 2.11
N THR A 331 16.23 -24.17 2.10
CA THR A 331 16.70 -25.00 3.22
C THR A 331 16.90 -24.18 4.51
N PHE A 332 17.37 -22.94 4.43
CA PHE A 332 17.50 -22.08 5.62
C PHE A 332 16.14 -21.67 6.19
N ARG A 333 15.15 -21.40 5.34
CA ARG A 333 13.79 -21.03 5.78
C ARG A 333 13.08 -22.13 6.57
N THR A 334 13.39 -23.41 6.31
CA THR A 334 12.85 -24.52 7.11
C THR A 334 13.38 -24.56 8.54
N LYS A 335 14.51 -23.89 8.81
CA LYS A 335 15.10 -23.80 10.15
C LYS A 335 14.51 -22.59 10.86
N ILE A 336 13.36 -22.79 11.46
CA ILE A 336 12.66 -21.72 12.18
C ILE A 336 13.38 -21.33 13.46
N HIS A 337 13.25 -20.08 13.86
CA HIS A 337 13.76 -19.61 15.14
C HIS A 337 12.95 -20.25 16.28
N GLU A 338 13.63 -20.72 17.31
CA GLU A 338 13.02 -21.31 18.51
C GLU A 338 13.45 -20.52 19.73
N PHE A 339 12.49 -20.17 20.58
CA PHE A 339 12.77 -19.41 21.80
C PHE A 339 13.42 -20.30 22.86
N MET A 340 14.69 -20.05 23.17
CA MET A 340 15.48 -20.85 24.11
C MET A 340 15.41 -20.28 25.54
N VAL A 341 14.32 -20.61 26.25
CA VAL A 341 14.04 -20.13 27.62
C VAL A 341 15.24 -20.33 28.55
N ASP A 342 15.84 -21.52 28.59
CA ASP A 342 16.96 -21.84 29.50
C ASP A 342 18.20 -20.97 29.27
N LYS A 343 18.54 -20.71 28.00
CA LYS A 343 19.69 -19.86 27.65
C LYS A 343 19.42 -18.40 28.02
N VAL A 344 18.19 -17.92 27.80
CA VAL A 344 17.77 -16.58 28.19
C VAL A 344 17.82 -16.42 29.71
N LEU A 345 17.31 -17.39 30.48
CA LEU A 345 17.37 -17.37 31.94
C LEU A 345 18.82 -17.36 32.45
N LEU A 346 19.70 -18.16 31.84
CA LEU A 346 21.12 -18.16 32.18
C LEU A 346 21.79 -16.81 31.88
N ALA A 347 21.50 -16.22 30.72
CA ALA A 347 22.00 -14.89 30.35
C ALA A 347 21.48 -13.80 31.31
N ARG A 348 20.20 -13.86 31.69
CA ARG A 348 19.62 -12.97 32.71
C ARG A 348 20.30 -13.13 34.05
N LYS A 349 20.59 -14.36 34.49
CA LYS A 349 21.36 -14.62 35.72
C LYS A 349 22.73 -13.94 35.67
N MET A 350 23.41 -14.01 34.53
CA MET A 350 24.71 -13.34 34.35
C MET A 350 24.59 -11.81 34.47
N ILE A 351 23.56 -11.21 33.89
CA ILE A 351 23.38 -9.75 33.89
C ILE A 351 22.91 -9.27 35.27
N TYR A 352 21.81 -9.83 35.78
CA TYR A 352 21.10 -9.34 36.96
C TYR A 352 21.73 -9.77 38.28
N GLU A 353 22.33 -10.97 38.38
CA GLU A 353 22.96 -11.44 39.63
C GLU A 353 24.48 -11.26 39.64
N LEU A 354 25.14 -11.48 38.50
CA LEU A 354 26.61 -11.47 38.41
C LEU A 354 27.19 -10.15 37.89
N GLY A 355 26.35 -9.22 37.43
CA GLY A 355 26.75 -7.89 36.97
C GLY A 355 27.52 -7.90 35.64
N TYR A 356 27.34 -8.91 34.79
CA TYR A 356 27.93 -8.90 33.45
C TYR A 356 27.25 -7.86 32.54
N SER A 357 28.03 -7.28 31.62
CA SER A 357 27.50 -6.43 30.55
C SER A 357 26.52 -7.22 29.67
N ILE A 358 25.42 -6.55 29.26
CA ILE A 358 24.43 -7.09 28.32
C ILE A 358 25.09 -7.47 26.98
N THR A 359 26.06 -6.68 26.52
CA THR A 359 26.87 -6.93 25.31
C THR A 359 28.21 -7.58 25.62
N GLY A 360 28.36 -8.16 26.81
CA GLY A 360 29.60 -8.81 27.25
C GLY A 360 29.81 -10.15 26.54
N VAL A 361 31.08 -10.51 26.32
CA VAL A 361 31.50 -11.74 25.62
C VAL A 361 30.76 -12.99 26.10
N ARG A 362 30.55 -13.14 27.42
CA ARG A 362 29.87 -14.31 28.00
C ARG A 362 28.38 -14.39 27.67
N VAL A 363 27.71 -13.25 27.59
CA VAL A 363 26.29 -13.18 27.20
C VAL A 363 26.18 -13.39 25.69
N ASP A 364 27.08 -12.80 24.92
CA ASP A 364 27.21 -12.99 23.48
C ASP A 364 27.42 -14.46 23.11
N GLU A 365 28.35 -15.17 23.76
CA GLU A 365 28.62 -16.60 23.54
C GLU A 365 27.36 -17.46 23.68
N LEU A 366 26.43 -17.10 24.57
CA LEU A 366 25.18 -17.82 24.79
C LEU A 366 24.13 -17.55 23.71
N LEU A 367 23.97 -16.31 23.25
CA LEU A 367 22.79 -15.88 22.50
C LEU A 367 23.07 -15.44 21.06
N ARG A 368 24.30 -15.05 20.74
CA ARG A 368 24.67 -14.43 19.45
C ARG A 368 24.47 -15.34 18.24
N HIS A 369 24.68 -16.65 18.39
CA HIS A 369 24.56 -17.63 17.30
C HIS A 369 23.16 -17.70 16.66
N VAL A 370 22.11 -17.33 17.41
CA VAL A 370 20.72 -17.22 16.92
C VAL A 370 20.19 -15.79 16.97
N SER A 371 21.05 -14.81 17.24
CA SER A 371 20.65 -13.41 17.47
C SER A 371 19.60 -13.23 18.56
N ALA A 372 19.56 -14.08 19.58
CA ALA A 372 18.64 -13.91 20.70
C ALA A 372 19.12 -12.79 21.63
N VAL A 373 18.22 -12.24 22.43
CA VAL A 373 18.53 -11.25 23.49
C VAL A 373 18.15 -11.76 24.87
N PRO A 374 18.73 -11.23 25.96
CA PRO A 374 18.47 -11.71 27.32
C PRO A 374 17.10 -11.24 27.89
N THR A 375 16.06 -11.20 27.06
CA THR A 375 14.70 -10.80 27.45
C THR A 375 13.76 -12.00 27.34
N LEU A 376 12.93 -12.18 28.36
CA LEU A 376 11.90 -13.22 28.35
C LEU A 376 10.75 -12.79 27.43
N ASN A 377 10.44 -13.62 26.43
CA ASN A 377 9.35 -13.37 25.52
C ASN A 377 8.01 -13.75 26.16
N ALA A 378 7.15 -12.76 26.44
CA ALA A 378 5.85 -12.97 27.07
C ALA A 378 4.97 -14.00 26.36
N PHE A 379 4.99 -14.05 25.03
CA PHE A 379 4.21 -15.01 24.26
C PHE A 379 4.74 -16.43 24.44
N ALA A 380 6.06 -16.62 24.35
CA ALA A 380 6.67 -17.93 24.58
C ALA A 380 6.48 -18.43 26.01
N THR A 381 6.56 -17.54 27.01
CA THR A 381 6.47 -17.94 28.43
C THR A 381 5.04 -18.17 28.90
N LYS A 382 4.06 -17.43 28.37
CA LYS A 382 2.66 -17.51 28.81
C LYS A 382 1.80 -18.43 27.94
N LEU A 383 2.01 -18.45 26.62
CA LEU A 383 1.16 -19.24 25.69
C LEU A 383 1.71 -20.64 25.42
N SER A 384 3.01 -20.86 25.55
CA SER A 384 3.57 -22.20 25.36
C SER A 384 3.35 -23.04 26.61
N THR A 385 2.58 -24.10 26.48
CA THR A 385 2.36 -25.11 27.53
C THR A 385 2.94 -26.46 27.08
N GLU A 386 3.10 -27.42 27.99
CA GLU A 386 3.56 -28.77 27.63
C GLU A 386 2.63 -29.44 26.60
N ASP A 387 1.32 -29.17 26.69
CA ASP A 387 0.29 -29.75 25.82
C ASP A 387 0.06 -28.94 24.53
N VAL A 388 0.34 -27.63 24.53
CA VAL A 388 0.15 -26.72 23.40
C VAL A 388 1.42 -25.87 23.20
N PRO A 389 2.39 -26.34 22.41
CA PRO A 389 3.61 -25.57 22.15
C PRO A 389 3.31 -24.36 21.27
N PHE A 390 3.75 -23.18 21.68
CA PHE A 390 3.58 -21.93 20.92
C PHE A 390 4.94 -21.35 20.54
N ASN A 391 5.14 -21.08 19.25
CA ASN A 391 6.35 -20.44 18.74
C ASN A 391 6.04 -19.01 18.24
N PRO A 392 6.54 -17.95 18.92
CA PRO A 392 6.33 -16.56 18.51
C PRO A 392 6.75 -16.24 17.07
N SER A 393 7.76 -16.93 16.53
CA SER A 393 8.22 -16.70 15.16
C SER A 393 7.18 -17.04 14.10
N ARG A 394 6.16 -17.85 14.42
CA ARG A 394 5.12 -18.25 13.47
C ARG A 394 3.98 -17.23 13.34
N MET A 395 3.79 -16.36 14.32
CA MET A 395 2.76 -15.30 14.24
C MET A 395 3.26 -14.05 13.52
N LEU A 396 4.57 -13.83 13.44
CA LEU A 396 5.14 -12.62 12.82
C LEU A 396 4.98 -12.66 11.30
N VAL A 397 4.22 -11.72 10.75
CA VAL A 397 3.96 -11.59 9.31
C VAL A 397 4.74 -10.42 8.70
N VAL A 398 4.98 -10.53 7.40
CA VAL A 398 5.73 -9.54 6.60
C VAL A 398 4.77 -8.47 6.09
N ASP A 399 5.17 -7.20 6.18
CA ASP A 399 4.45 -6.10 5.52
C ASP A 399 5.10 -5.74 4.18
N LEU A 400 4.36 -5.90 3.08
CA LEU A 400 4.83 -5.57 1.74
C LEU A 400 5.15 -4.08 1.54
N LEU A 401 4.38 -3.16 2.13
CA LEU A 401 4.62 -1.72 1.98
C LEU A 401 6.01 -1.37 2.52
N HIS A 402 6.31 -1.79 3.74
CA HIS A 402 7.57 -1.48 4.40
C HIS A 402 8.76 -2.31 3.86
N GLU A 403 8.56 -3.60 3.58
CA GLU A 403 9.67 -4.46 3.15
C GLU A 403 10.02 -4.31 1.67
N PHE A 404 9.00 -4.20 0.81
CA PHE A 404 9.22 -4.09 -0.62
C PHE A 404 9.16 -2.64 -1.10
N GLU A 405 8.05 -1.92 -0.90
CA GLU A 405 7.86 -0.61 -1.56
C GLU A 405 8.80 0.45 -1.01
N LEU A 406 8.77 0.64 0.31
CA LEU A 406 9.67 1.54 1.04
C LEU A 406 11.05 0.93 1.28
N GLY A 407 11.18 -0.39 1.16
CA GLY A 407 12.42 -1.13 1.38
C GLY A 407 13.20 -1.43 0.11
N VAL A 408 12.94 -2.60 -0.50
CA VAL A 408 13.69 -3.11 -1.66
C VAL A 408 13.55 -2.20 -2.89
N TRP A 409 12.34 -1.78 -3.23
CA TRP A 409 12.05 -0.93 -4.38
C TRP A 409 12.64 0.46 -4.23
N ARG A 410 12.40 1.16 -3.10
CA ARG A 410 13.02 2.46 -2.83
C ARG A 410 14.55 2.40 -2.96
N THR A 411 15.18 1.36 -2.39
CA THR A 411 16.63 1.16 -2.49
C THR A 411 17.07 0.95 -3.94
N LEU A 412 16.37 0.11 -4.70
CA LEU A 412 16.66 -0.14 -6.11
C LEU A 412 16.47 1.14 -6.94
N PHE A 413 15.35 1.83 -6.81
CA PHE A 413 15.02 3.05 -7.54
C PHE A 413 16.03 4.17 -7.25
N LYS A 414 16.39 4.39 -5.98
CA LYS A 414 17.45 5.33 -5.60
C LYS A 414 18.77 4.98 -6.28
N HIS A 415 19.11 3.69 -6.37
CA HIS A 415 20.31 3.25 -7.08
C HIS A 415 20.21 3.42 -8.60
N LEU A 416 19.03 3.26 -9.21
CA LEU A 416 18.81 3.58 -10.63
C LEU A 416 19.08 5.06 -10.91
N ILE A 417 18.62 5.97 -10.05
CA ILE A 417 18.92 7.40 -10.18
C ILE A 417 20.43 7.65 -10.06
N ARG A 418 21.12 7.00 -9.12
CA ARG A 418 22.58 7.09 -9.02
C ARG A 418 23.28 6.58 -10.29
N LEU A 419 22.77 5.52 -10.93
CA LEU A 419 23.29 5.03 -12.21
C LEU A 419 23.09 6.05 -13.33
N LEU A 420 21.95 6.74 -13.38
CA LEU A 420 21.73 7.80 -14.36
C LEU A 420 22.69 8.98 -14.16
N TYR A 421 22.96 9.39 -12.92
CA TYR A 421 24.00 10.38 -12.63
C TYR A 421 25.42 9.87 -12.95
N ALA A 422 25.70 8.58 -12.79
CA ALA A 422 26.99 8.02 -13.17
C ALA A 422 27.22 8.04 -14.70
N ILE A 423 26.14 7.90 -15.48
CA ILE A 423 26.19 7.95 -16.95
C ILE A 423 26.14 9.39 -17.48
N SER A 424 25.29 10.22 -16.87
CA SER A 424 25.06 11.61 -17.21
C SER A 424 25.22 12.48 -15.96
N PRO A 425 26.46 12.89 -15.62
CA PRO A 425 26.77 13.62 -14.38
C PRO A 425 25.99 14.93 -14.20
N HIS A 426 25.58 15.55 -15.30
CA HIS A 426 24.80 16.79 -15.32
C HIS A 426 23.30 16.59 -15.07
N GLY A 427 22.82 15.34 -15.01
CA GLY A 427 21.43 15.01 -14.69
C GLY A 427 20.47 14.98 -15.88
N ASP A 428 20.94 15.14 -17.12
CA ASP A 428 20.05 15.14 -18.31
C ASP A 428 19.14 13.91 -18.40
N LEU A 429 19.68 12.72 -18.14
CA LEU A 429 18.90 11.47 -18.11
C LEU A 429 17.89 11.40 -16.95
N VAL A 430 18.16 12.09 -15.85
CA VAL A 430 17.22 12.20 -14.73
C VAL A 430 16.08 13.15 -15.10
N SER A 431 16.38 14.29 -15.70
CA SER A 431 15.37 15.20 -16.26
C SER A 431 14.50 14.50 -17.31
N GLU A 432 15.10 13.67 -18.16
CA GLU A 432 14.35 12.85 -19.12
C GLU A 432 13.48 11.79 -18.46
N LEU A 433 13.94 11.17 -17.37
CA LEU A 433 13.14 10.27 -16.55
C LEU A 433 11.95 10.99 -15.90
N ASP A 434 12.16 12.19 -15.35
CA ASP A 434 11.13 12.99 -14.68
C ASP A 434 10.00 13.41 -15.64
N LEU A 435 10.33 13.62 -16.92
CA LEU A 435 9.35 13.87 -17.99
C LEU A 435 8.53 12.62 -18.37
N ARG A 436 8.99 11.41 -18.03
CA ARG A 436 8.37 10.13 -18.41
C ARG A 436 7.71 9.48 -17.19
N HIS A 437 6.39 9.58 -17.08
CA HIS A 437 5.65 8.93 -15.99
C HIS A 437 5.45 7.42 -16.27
N CYS A 438 5.89 6.55 -15.35
CA CYS A 438 5.86 5.06 -15.29
C CYS A 438 7.21 4.36 -15.58
N SER A 439 7.78 3.62 -14.61
CA SER A 439 9.18 3.17 -14.69
C SER A 439 9.50 2.27 -15.90
N ILE A 440 8.65 1.28 -16.24
CA ILE A 440 9.03 0.33 -17.32
C ILE A 440 9.26 1.05 -18.67
N PRO A 441 8.31 1.82 -19.23
CA PRO A 441 8.57 2.57 -20.46
C PRO A 441 9.54 3.74 -20.26
N ALA A 442 9.57 4.35 -19.07
CA ALA A 442 10.40 5.52 -18.81
C ALA A 442 11.90 5.20 -18.92
N PHE A 443 12.32 4.02 -18.45
CA PHE A 443 13.70 3.55 -18.58
C PHE A 443 14.05 2.98 -19.96
N GLU A 444 13.13 2.92 -20.93
CA GLU A 444 13.42 2.39 -22.26
C GLU A 444 14.42 3.29 -23.01
N ASN A 445 15.49 2.68 -23.54
CA ASN A 445 16.61 3.35 -24.21
C ASN A 445 17.38 4.40 -23.38
N LEU A 446 17.15 4.44 -22.06
CA LEU A 446 17.86 5.35 -21.15
C LEU A 446 19.28 4.89 -20.80
N LEU A 447 19.54 3.58 -20.90
CA LEU A 447 20.85 2.96 -20.69
C LEU A 447 21.39 2.39 -22.01
N PRO A 448 22.71 2.25 -22.18
CA PRO A 448 23.24 1.50 -23.31
C PRO A 448 22.94 -0.01 -23.18
N ASP A 449 22.79 -0.69 -24.31
CA ASP A 449 22.73 -2.15 -24.34
C ASP A 449 24.10 -2.75 -23.99
N PRO A 450 24.17 -3.88 -23.27
CA PRO A 450 23.07 -4.79 -22.87
C PRO A 450 22.38 -4.42 -21.54
N HIS A 451 22.77 -3.33 -20.90
CA HIS A 451 22.30 -2.94 -19.56
C HIS A 451 20.81 -2.54 -19.56
N ASN A 452 20.35 -1.84 -20.59
CA ASN A 452 18.94 -1.47 -20.72
C ASN A 452 18.02 -2.68 -20.81
N LYS A 453 18.32 -3.63 -21.70
CA LYS A 453 17.57 -4.90 -21.81
C LYS A 453 17.49 -5.65 -20.48
N ARG A 454 18.57 -5.66 -19.69
CA ARG A 454 18.61 -6.29 -18.38
C ARG A 454 17.73 -5.56 -17.36
N LEU A 455 17.81 -4.23 -17.34
CA LEU A 455 16.99 -3.39 -16.46
C LEU A 455 15.50 -3.54 -16.78
N LEU A 456 15.09 -3.40 -18.05
CA LEU A 456 13.69 -3.53 -18.46
C LEU A 456 13.11 -4.91 -18.09
N LYS A 457 13.90 -5.98 -18.26
CA LYS A 457 13.50 -7.32 -17.83
C LYS A 457 13.35 -7.41 -16.30
N LEU A 458 14.28 -6.82 -15.54
CA LEU A 458 14.18 -6.76 -14.08
C LEU A 458 12.93 -5.99 -13.65
N LEU A 459 12.68 -4.80 -14.20
CA LEU A 459 11.51 -3.98 -13.87
C LEU A 459 10.19 -4.70 -14.18
N TYR A 460 10.07 -5.32 -15.35
CA TYR A 460 8.89 -6.10 -15.71
C TYR A 460 8.64 -7.25 -14.74
N ARG A 461 9.66 -8.07 -14.44
CA ARG A 461 9.52 -9.20 -13.51
C ARG A 461 9.27 -8.75 -12.07
N THR A 462 9.78 -7.58 -11.70
CA THR A 462 9.52 -6.95 -10.40
C THR A 462 8.07 -6.53 -10.28
N ALA A 463 7.52 -5.84 -11.30
CA ALA A 463 6.11 -5.47 -11.35
C ALA A 463 5.19 -6.70 -11.37
N GLU A 464 5.59 -7.76 -12.09
CA GLU A 464 4.86 -9.02 -12.12
C GLU A 464 4.83 -9.74 -10.78
N TRP A 465 5.98 -9.85 -10.12
CA TRP A 465 6.09 -10.40 -8.77
C TRP A 465 5.25 -9.58 -7.79
N HIS A 466 5.34 -8.25 -7.85
CA HIS A 466 4.60 -7.34 -6.98
C HIS A 466 3.08 -7.43 -7.17
N ALA A 467 2.61 -7.52 -8.42
CA ALA A 467 1.19 -7.68 -8.74
C ALA A 467 0.62 -8.99 -8.16
N LEU A 468 1.38 -10.09 -8.22
CA LEU A 468 1.01 -11.35 -7.59
C LEU A 468 1.10 -11.28 -6.07
N ALA A 469 2.17 -10.72 -5.51
CA ALA A 469 2.32 -10.58 -4.06
C ALA A 469 1.14 -9.80 -3.48
N LYS A 470 0.76 -8.67 -4.10
CA LYS A 470 -0.41 -7.88 -3.70
C LYS A 470 -1.76 -8.56 -3.90
N ALA A 471 -1.84 -9.70 -4.57
CA ALA A 471 -3.12 -10.33 -4.83
C ALA A 471 -3.84 -10.66 -3.51
N ARG A 472 -5.15 -10.38 -3.47
CA ARG A 472 -6.01 -10.71 -2.32
C ARG A 472 -6.52 -12.14 -2.42
N MET A 473 -6.37 -12.80 -3.54
CA MET A 473 -6.85 -14.16 -3.72
C MET A 473 -5.91 -14.89 -4.67
N HIS A 474 -5.56 -16.11 -4.30
CA HIS A 474 -4.67 -16.98 -5.06
C HIS A 474 -5.32 -18.33 -5.34
N THR A 475 -4.87 -18.96 -6.42
CA THR A 475 -5.08 -20.39 -6.67
C THR A 475 -3.75 -21.13 -6.55
N ASP A 476 -3.76 -22.47 -6.54
CA ASP A 476 -2.53 -23.27 -6.61
C ASP A 476 -1.61 -22.82 -7.76
N SER A 477 -2.18 -22.53 -8.93
CA SER A 477 -1.43 -22.08 -10.11
C SER A 477 -0.80 -20.69 -9.91
N SER A 478 -1.52 -19.73 -9.33
CA SER A 478 -0.96 -18.40 -9.10
C SER A 478 0.06 -18.36 -7.95
N LEU A 479 -0.04 -19.23 -6.96
CA LEU A 479 1.00 -19.41 -5.92
C LEU A 479 2.27 -20.05 -6.50
N ALA A 480 2.13 -21.14 -7.26
CA ALA A 480 3.27 -21.78 -7.92
C ALA A 480 4.01 -20.78 -8.82
N LEU A 481 3.26 -19.87 -9.47
CA LEU A 481 3.83 -18.81 -10.25
C LEU A 481 4.57 -17.75 -9.42
N LEU A 482 3.99 -17.34 -8.29
CA LEU A 482 4.64 -16.40 -7.37
C LEU A 482 5.96 -16.98 -6.83
N GLU A 483 5.99 -18.28 -6.50
CA GLU A 483 7.22 -18.98 -6.10
C GLU A 483 8.28 -18.94 -7.22
N ALA A 484 7.89 -19.31 -8.44
CA ALA A 484 8.79 -19.29 -9.59
C ALA A 484 9.33 -17.88 -9.90
N LEU A 485 8.48 -16.85 -9.81
CA LEU A 485 8.88 -15.46 -10.01
C LEU A 485 9.76 -14.93 -8.87
N THR A 486 9.56 -15.39 -7.64
CA THR A 486 10.47 -15.06 -6.52
C THR A 486 11.88 -15.57 -6.79
N VAL A 487 11.99 -16.77 -7.37
CA VAL A 487 13.27 -17.34 -7.83
C VAL A 487 13.88 -16.52 -8.96
N GLU A 488 13.10 -16.19 -9.99
CA GLU A 488 13.56 -15.42 -11.15
C GLU A 488 13.97 -14.00 -10.75
N PHE A 489 13.17 -13.31 -9.94
CA PHE A 489 13.48 -11.98 -9.41
C PHE A 489 14.79 -11.96 -8.64
N GLY A 490 14.97 -12.92 -7.71
CA GLY A 490 16.24 -13.06 -6.98
C GLY A 490 17.44 -13.26 -7.90
N GLN A 491 17.29 -14.02 -8.99
CA GLN A 491 18.35 -14.18 -9.99
C GLN A 491 18.62 -12.89 -10.76
N LEU A 492 17.58 -12.20 -11.24
CA LEU A 492 17.70 -10.99 -12.05
C LEU A 492 18.32 -9.83 -11.26
N ILE A 493 17.93 -9.64 -9.99
CA ILE A 493 18.49 -8.56 -9.18
C ILE A 493 19.98 -8.77 -8.87
N ARG A 494 20.41 -10.03 -8.64
CA ARG A 494 21.83 -10.38 -8.51
C ARG A 494 22.59 -10.17 -9.82
N GLN A 495 22.01 -10.62 -10.95
CA GLN A 495 22.59 -10.39 -12.28
C GLN A 495 22.71 -8.90 -12.62
N PHE A 496 21.77 -8.07 -12.17
CA PHE A 496 21.84 -6.62 -12.35
C PHE A 496 22.97 -6.01 -11.52
N ARG A 497 23.08 -6.38 -10.23
CA ARG A 497 24.20 -5.99 -9.36
C ARG A 497 25.56 -6.38 -9.98
N ASP A 498 25.71 -7.65 -10.35
CA ASP A 498 27.00 -8.23 -10.69
C ASP A 498 27.48 -7.87 -12.10
N LEU A 499 26.57 -7.58 -13.03
CA LEU A 499 26.91 -7.37 -14.45
C LEU A 499 26.50 -6.00 -15.01
N THR A 500 25.80 -5.16 -14.24
CA THR A 500 25.46 -3.79 -14.64
C THR A 500 25.98 -2.78 -13.62
N CYS A 501 25.60 -2.92 -12.35
CA CYS A 501 26.07 -1.99 -11.32
C CYS A 501 27.59 -2.04 -11.11
N SER A 502 28.25 -3.18 -11.38
CA SER A 502 29.70 -3.32 -11.31
C SER A 502 30.47 -2.54 -12.39
N VAL A 503 29.79 -2.12 -13.47
CA VAL A 503 30.38 -1.37 -14.58
C VAL A 503 30.41 0.14 -14.31
N TYR A 504 29.49 0.63 -13.48
CA TYR A 504 29.33 2.06 -13.21
C TYR A 504 29.73 2.40 -11.78
N GLU A 505 30.59 3.39 -11.61
CA GLU A 505 30.94 3.90 -10.29
C GLU A 505 29.86 4.87 -9.80
N THR A 506 28.93 4.35 -8.99
CA THR A 506 27.85 5.15 -8.41
C THR A 506 28.27 5.79 -7.09
N VAL A 507 27.92 7.06 -6.91
CA VAL A 507 28.19 7.84 -5.69
C VAL A 507 26.90 8.33 -5.03
N GLU A 508 27.02 8.92 -3.84
CA GLU A 508 25.93 9.64 -3.16
C GLU A 508 25.21 10.62 -4.11
N LEU A 509 23.89 10.70 -3.99
CA LEU A 509 23.11 11.74 -4.67
C LEU A 509 23.48 13.13 -4.10
N PRO A 510 23.29 14.22 -4.87
CA PRO A 510 23.58 15.58 -4.39
C PRO A 510 22.91 15.91 -3.04
N GLY A 511 21.65 15.52 -2.86
CA GLY A 511 20.91 15.70 -1.60
C GLY A 511 21.49 14.90 -0.44
N GLU A 512 21.95 13.66 -0.67
CA GLU A 512 22.58 12.83 0.38
C GLU A 512 23.90 13.44 0.85
N ALA A 513 24.71 13.93 -0.09
CA ALA A 513 25.96 14.60 0.24
C ALA A 513 25.71 15.90 1.04
N ALA A 514 24.67 16.65 0.69
CA ALA A 514 24.26 17.85 1.41
C ALA A 514 23.76 17.53 2.84
N SER A 515 22.90 16.53 3.00
CA SER A 515 22.45 16.05 4.31
C SER A 515 23.60 15.53 5.18
N ARG A 516 24.52 14.74 4.62
CA ARG A 516 25.73 14.27 5.34
C ARG A 516 26.59 15.44 5.82
N MET A 517 26.71 16.51 5.02
CA MET A 517 27.45 17.70 5.42
C MET A 517 26.74 18.50 6.50
N ARG A 518 25.40 18.59 6.47
CA ARG A 518 24.59 19.20 7.55
C ARG A 518 24.74 18.44 8.88
N ARG A 519 24.96 17.12 8.83
CA ARG A 519 25.12 16.25 10.00
C ARG A 519 26.56 16.19 10.56
N LYS A 520 27.56 16.80 9.92
CA LYS A 520 28.91 16.84 10.50
C LYS A 520 28.96 17.88 11.62
N PRO A 521 29.35 17.53 12.86
CA PRO A 521 29.57 18.52 13.90
C PRO A 521 30.73 19.44 13.50
N THR A 522 30.51 20.75 13.57
CA THR A 522 31.56 21.75 13.35
C THR A 522 32.58 21.66 14.49
N GLU A 523 33.75 21.09 14.24
CA GLU A 523 34.87 21.16 15.19
C GLU A 523 35.27 22.63 15.36
N ALA A 524 34.93 23.24 16.50
CA ALA A 524 35.31 24.61 16.82
C ALA A 524 36.83 24.68 17.09
N PRO A 525 37.58 25.61 16.46
CA PRO A 525 38.99 25.78 16.74
C PRO A 525 39.20 26.34 18.17
N SER A 526 40.05 25.66 18.94
CA SER A 526 40.47 26.04 20.29
C SER A 526 41.03 27.47 20.33
N ALA A 527 40.28 28.41 20.91
CA ALA A 527 40.72 29.77 21.16
C ALA A 527 41.72 29.82 22.34
N LEU A 528 42.96 30.24 22.06
CA LEU A 528 43.91 30.71 23.06
C LEU A 528 44.01 32.24 23.02
N VAL A 529 43.99 32.80 24.23
CA VAL A 529 43.80 34.20 24.65
C VAL A 529 45.02 35.09 24.40
N ALA A 530 44.82 36.35 23.97
CA ALA A 530 45.59 37.54 24.41
C ALA A 530 44.93 38.88 23.99
N PRO A 531 45.17 40.02 24.68
CA PRO A 531 44.17 41.08 24.87
C PRO A 531 44.43 42.44 24.15
N SER A 532 43.31 43.10 23.83
CA SER A 532 42.98 44.55 23.75
C SER A 532 44.04 45.60 23.37
N THR A 533 43.72 46.47 22.38
CA THR A 533 43.69 47.95 22.54
C THR A 533 42.97 48.66 21.36
N ASN A 534 42.29 49.77 21.71
CA ASN A 534 41.46 50.68 20.90
C ASN A 534 42.13 51.30 19.65
N THR A 535 41.36 51.56 18.58
CA THR A 535 40.90 52.90 18.09
C THR A 535 40.52 52.93 16.60
N ALA A 536 39.42 53.68 16.34
CA ALA A 536 39.11 54.52 15.16
C ALA A 536 38.83 53.90 13.76
N ASN A 537 37.64 54.29 13.26
CA ASN A 537 37.20 54.33 11.86
C ASN A 537 38.29 54.76 10.86
N VAL A 538 38.58 53.91 9.86
CA VAL A 538 38.93 54.29 8.48
C VAL A 538 38.60 53.10 7.54
N LEU A 539 37.71 53.29 6.56
CA LEU A 539 37.65 52.47 5.33
C LEU A 539 38.94 52.70 4.53
N PRO A 540 39.58 51.66 3.93
CA PRO A 540 39.21 51.39 2.54
C PRO A 540 39.45 49.96 2.01
N SER A 541 38.73 49.68 0.91
CA SER A 541 39.17 48.94 -0.30
C SER A 541 39.71 47.51 -0.19
N SER A 542 38.90 46.60 -0.73
CA SER A 542 39.25 45.54 -1.69
C SER A 542 40.68 44.99 -1.68
N SER A 543 40.83 43.78 -1.15
CA SER A 543 41.37 42.59 -1.86
C SER A 543 41.82 41.54 -0.84
N ALA A 544 41.09 40.44 -0.78
CA ALA A 544 41.52 39.20 -0.14
C ALA A 544 41.04 38.01 -0.99
N PRO A 545 41.80 36.91 -1.03
CA PRO A 545 41.90 36.01 -2.17
C PRO A 545 40.73 35.02 -2.27
N LYS A 546 40.41 34.62 -3.51
CA LYS A 546 39.52 33.50 -3.84
C LYS A 546 39.89 32.28 -3.00
N GLU A 547 39.12 31.98 -1.97
CA GLU A 547 39.10 30.65 -1.37
C GLU A 547 38.62 29.68 -2.45
N LYS A 548 39.47 28.70 -2.79
CA LYS A 548 39.05 27.55 -3.60
C LYS A 548 37.85 26.91 -2.89
N ARG A 549 36.67 26.94 -3.51
CA ARG A 549 35.58 26.02 -3.19
C ARG A 549 36.19 24.61 -3.23
N GLN A 550 36.37 24.01 -2.06
CA GLN A 550 36.72 22.60 -1.96
C GLN A 550 35.53 21.82 -2.53
N GLU A 551 35.66 21.27 -3.73
CA GLU A 551 34.68 20.32 -4.25
C GLU A 551 34.56 19.16 -3.26
N VAL A 552 33.36 18.98 -2.72
CA VAL A 552 33.06 17.94 -1.75
C VAL A 552 33.05 16.61 -2.49
N SER A 553 33.97 15.70 -2.15
CA SER A 553 33.95 14.35 -2.72
C SER A 553 32.71 13.59 -2.23
N ARG A 554 31.87 13.15 -3.18
CA ARG A 554 30.71 12.28 -2.92
C ARG A 554 31.22 10.87 -2.64
N GLN A 555 30.65 10.19 -1.64
CA GLN A 555 31.10 8.83 -1.29
C GLN A 555 30.56 7.80 -2.28
N ALA A 556 31.34 6.76 -2.57
CA ALA A 556 30.89 5.63 -3.38
C ALA A 556 29.75 4.88 -2.70
N LYS A 557 28.71 4.52 -3.47
CA LYS A 557 27.51 3.82 -2.99
C LYS A 557 27.17 2.68 -3.94
N THR A 558 27.24 1.44 -3.48
CA THR A 558 26.88 0.25 -4.27
C THR A 558 25.49 -0.29 -3.93
N LEU A 559 24.89 -1.08 -4.84
CA LEU A 559 23.61 -1.75 -4.59
C LEU A 559 23.79 -2.88 -3.56
N ASN A 560 23.38 -2.64 -2.32
CA ASN A 560 23.45 -3.63 -1.25
C ASN A 560 22.23 -4.58 -1.29
N LEU A 561 22.48 -5.87 -1.54
CA LEU A 561 21.44 -6.92 -1.52
C LEU A 561 21.42 -7.73 -0.22
N ASN A 562 22.36 -7.51 0.72
CA ASN A 562 22.38 -8.19 2.01
C ASN A 562 21.46 -7.50 3.02
N LEU A 563 20.22 -7.30 2.60
CA LEU A 563 19.17 -6.65 3.37
C LEU A 563 18.18 -7.70 3.84
N TYR A 564 17.76 -7.62 5.10
CA TYR A 564 16.71 -8.50 5.62
C TYR A 564 15.41 -8.33 4.79
N LYS A 565 15.09 -7.09 4.39
CA LYS A 565 13.97 -6.74 3.51
C LYS A 565 13.89 -7.61 2.25
N LEU A 566 15.03 -7.84 1.58
CA LEU A 566 15.09 -8.70 0.41
C LEU A 566 14.81 -10.17 0.75
N HIS A 567 15.33 -10.66 1.87
CA HIS A 567 15.05 -12.02 2.33
C HIS A 567 13.58 -12.19 2.77
N ALA A 568 12.96 -11.18 3.39
CA ALA A 568 11.58 -11.24 3.87
C ALA A 568 10.55 -11.43 2.74
N LEU A 569 10.90 -11.09 1.49
CA LEU A 569 10.01 -11.24 0.33
C LEU A 569 9.52 -12.68 0.10
N GLY A 570 10.22 -13.70 0.62
CA GLY A 570 9.78 -15.10 0.55
C GLY A 570 8.73 -15.51 1.60
N ASP A 571 8.33 -14.63 2.52
CA ASP A 571 7.56 -14.96 3.74
C ASP A 571 6.20 -14.20 3.86
N TYR A 572 5.60 -13.82 2.73
CA TYR A 572 4.50 -12.84 2.56
C TYR A 572 3.28 -12.84 3.54
N GLY A 573 2.76 -11.64 3.88
CA GLY A 573 1.58 -11.33 4.73
C GLY A 573 0.98 -9.91 4.53
N GLU A 574 -0.15 -9.59 5.20
CA GLU A 574 -1.13 -8.50 4.89
C GLU A 574 -0.99 -7.16 5.71
N LEU A 575 -1.64 -6.08 5.23
CA LEU A 575 -1.52 -4.64 5.58
C LEU A 575 -2.70 -4.03 6.37
N ALA A 576 -2.45 -3.10 7.31
CA ALA A 576 -3.48 -2.17 7.87
C ALA A 576 -2.90 -0.89 8.56
N HIS A 577 -3.16 0.33 8.04
CA HIS A 577 -2.97 1.60 8.78
C HIS A 577 -3.70 2.83 8.17
N ARG A 578 -4.93 3.15 8.62
CA ARG A 578 -5.60 4.42 8.21
C ARG A 578 -6.42 5.11 9.33
N LEU A 579 -6.77 4.42 10.42
CA LEU A 579 -7.77 4.90 11.38
C LEU A 579 -7.26 6.01 12.34
N ILE A 580 -6.00 5.99 12.76
CA ILE A 580 -5.48 6.92 13.79
C ILE A 580 -5.23 8.33 13.27
N LYS A 581 -4.76 8.46 12.02
CA LYS A 581 -4.52 9.77 11.41
C LYS A 581 -5.80 10.60 11.33
N MET A 582 -6.96 9.95 11.23
CA MET A 582 -8.28 10.60 11.28
C MET A 582 -8.64 11.10 12.70
N LEU A 583 -8.42 10.28 13.73
CA LEU A 583 -8.81 10.60 15.11
C LEU A 583 -7.94 11.70 15.73
N TYR A 584 -6.63 11.71 15.45
CA TYR A 584 -5.72 12.73 15.99
C TYR A 584 -6.11 14.16 15.60
N ARG A 585 -6.58 14.37 14.35
CA ARG A 585 -7.03 15.68 13.82
C ARG A 585 -8.14 16.32 14.66
N ARG A 586 -8.84 15.53 15.48
CA ARG A 586 -9.97 15.95 16.33
C ARG A 586 -9.58 16.19 17.79
N THR A 587 -8.30 16.11 18.16
CA THR A 587 -7.82 16.36 19.52
C THR A 587 -7.29 17.79 19.69
N ASN A 588 -7.21 18.29 20.93
CA ASN A 588 -6.58 19.59 21.21
C ASN A 588 -5.04 19.50 21.31
N LYS A 589 -4.46 18.34 20.95
CA LYS A 589 -3.02 18.05 20.87
C LYS A 589 -2.23 18.06 22.19
N LYS A 590 -2.87 18.25 23.36
CA LYS A 590 -2.27 18.06 24.70
C LYS A 590 -2.72 16.72 25.29
N ASP A 591 -1.80 15.87 25.76
CA ASP A 591 -2.14 14.53 26.26
C ASP A 591 -3.00 13.73 25.25
N ALA A 592 -2.53 13.71 24.00
CA ALA A 592 -3.29 13.25 22.85
C ALA A 592 -3.71 11.77 22.97
N ILE A 593 -2.92 10.93 23.63
CA ILE A 593 -3.23 9.50 23.80
C ILE A 593 -4.51 9.32 24.64
N THR A 594 -4.61 10.01 25.78
CA THR A 594 -5.81 9.98 26.63
C THR A 594 -7.02 10.51 25.87
N GLN A 595 -6.85 11.53 25.03
CA GLN A 595 -7.95 12.08 24.23
C GLN A 595 -8.40 11.16 23.10
N ILE A 596 -7.46 10.50 22.41
CA ILE A 596 -7.79 9.50 21.39
C ILE A 596 -8.50 8.31 22.06
N ALA A 597 -8.00 7.80 23.20
CA ALA A 597 -8.64 6.70 23.94
C ALA A 597 -10.09 7.05 24.33
N LYS A 598 -10.32 8.28 24.83
CA LYS A 598 -11.67 8.79 25.10
C LYS A 598 -12.52 8.90 23.84
N GLN A 599 -11.96 9.37 22.72
CA GLN A 599 -12.70 9.48 21.46
C GLN A 599 -13.06 8.11 20.87
N VAL A 600 -12.19 7.10 21.01
CA VAL A 600 -12.50 5.72 20.63
C VAL A 600 -13.67 5.20 21.48
N ASN A 601 -13.60 5.34 22.81
CA ASN A 601 -14.71 4.96 23.69
C ASN A 601 -16.01 5.67 23.31
N ARG A 602 -15.98 6.99 23.07
CA ARG A 602 -17.17 7.75 22.64
C ARG A 602 -17.71 7.28 21.29
N ARG A 603 -16.83 6.92 20.36
CA ARG A 603 -17.22 6.41 19.04
C ARG A 603 -17.86 5.03 19.15
N GLU A 604 -17.30 4.14 19.97
CA GLU A 604 -17.90 2.82 20.28
C GLU A 604 -19.27 2.98 20.96
N VAL A 605 -19.43 3.99 21.84
CA VAL A 605 -20.70 4.31 22.53
C VAL A 605 -21.75 4.89 21.57
N LEU A 606 -21.34 5.69 20.59
CA LEU A 606 -22.24 6.37 19.64
C LEU A 606 -22.53 5.56 18.37
N GLN A 607 -21.83 4.43 18.15
CA GLN A 607 -22.13 3.49 17.06
C GLN A 607 -23.38 2.67 17.39
N ASP A 608 -24.54 3.31 17.27
CA ASP A 608 -25.83 2.63 17.24
C ASP A 608 -25.91 1.79 15.94
N GLY A 609 -26.52 0.60 15.97
CA GLY A 609 -26.54 -0.37 14.86
C GLY A 609 -27.03 0.17 13.50
N LYS A 610 -27.62 1.37 13.48
CA LYS A 610 -27.98 2.16 12.30
C LYS A 610 -26.77 2.59 11.44
N SER A 611 -25.58 2.81 12.02
CA SER A 611 -24.38 3.21 11.26
C SER A 611 -23.83 2.08 10.39
N VAL A 612 -23.77 0.85 10.91
CA VAL A 612 -23.36 -0.35 10.16
C VAL A 612 -24.39 -0.70 9.09
N ALA A 613 -25.68 -0.61 9.42
CA ALA A 613 -26.77 -0.76 8.46
C ALA A 613 -26.69 0.30 7.34
N ASN A 614 -26.33 1.55 7.64
CA ASN A 614 -26.11 2.59 6.65
C ASN A 614 -24.84 2.41 5.83
N ILE A 615 -23.77 1.80 6.35
CA ILE A 615 -22.57 1.46 5.58
C ILE A 615 -22.85 0.27 4.64
N LEU A 616 -23.51 -0.77 5.13
CA LEU A 616 -23.96 -1.91 4.32
C LEU A 616 -24.99 -1.45 3.28
N ALA A 617 -25.91 -0.57 3.67
CA ALA A 617 -26.87 0.04 2.77
C ALA A 617 -26.22 1.05 1.82
N GLN A 618 -25.19 1.81 2.19
CA GLN A 618 -24.44 2.68 1.27
C GLN A 618 -23.61 1.85 0.28
N GLU A 619 -23.06 0.70 0.70
CA GLU A 619 -22.45 -0.27 -0.23
C GLU A 619 -23.49 -0.92 -1.17
N GLU A 620 -24.74 -1.07 -0.75
CA GLU A 620 -25.85 -1.52 -1.62
C GLU A 620 -26.44 -0.38 -2.47
N LEU A 621 -26.50 0.86 -1.96
CA LEU A 621 -27.15 2.03 -2.55
C LEU A 621 -26.22 2.80 -3.49
N ALA A 622 -24.90 2.71 -3.30
CA ALA A 622 -23.90 3.25 -4.23
C ALA A 622 -23.76 2.40 -5.51
N LYS A 623 -24.36 1.20 -5.55
CA LYS A 623 -24.39 0.36 -6.74
C LYS A 623 -25.56 0.79 -7.62
N ALA A 624 -25.25 1.30 -8.81
CA ALA A 624 -26.22 1.35 -9.91
C ALA A 624 -26.91 -0.03 -10.06
N PRO A 625 -28.15 -0.13 -10.57
CA PRO A 625 -28.91 -1.38 -10.60
C PRO A 625 -28.03 -2.56 -11.05
N LEU A 626 -27.75 -3.47 -10.11
CA LEU A 626 -26.71 -4.50 -10.19
C LEU A 626 -26.85 -5.48 -11.36
N ASP A 627 -28.02 -5.51 -11.97
CA ASP A 627 -28.35 -6.38 -13.10
C ASP A 627 -27.85 -5.85 -14.45
N HIS A 628 -27.44 -4.57 -14.53
CA HIS A 628 -27.03 -3.95 -15.78
C HIS A 628 -25.50 -3.85 -15.89
N HIS A 629 -24.95 -4.48 -16.93
CA HIS A 629 -23.53 -4.42 -17.26
C HIS A 629 -23.01 -3.00 -17.46
N HIS A 630 -23.83 -2.10 -18.02
CA HIS A 630 -23.47 -0.71 -18.21
C HIS A 630 -24.65 0.20 -17.90
N THR A 631 -24.34 1.40 -17.42
CA THR A 631 -25.33 2.44 -17.17
C THR A 631 -24.97 3.73 -17.86
N ILE A 632 -25.98 4.33 -18.48
CA ILE A 632 -25.89 5.55 -19.27
C ILE A 632 -27.12 6.39 -18.95
N SER A 633 -26.94 7.70 -18.73
CA SER A 633 -28.04 8.61 -18.40
C SER A 633 -29.18 8.54 -19.43
N ASN A 634 -30.42 8.59 -18.94
CA ASN A 634 -31.63 8.68 -19.78
C ASN A 634 -31.90 10.11 -20.30
N SER A 635 -31.02 11.06 -19.98
CA SER A 635 -31.13 12.44 -20.40
C SER A 635 -31.20 12.59 -21.91
N ARG A 636 -32.11 13.46 -22.37
CA ARG A 636 -32.19 13.96 -23.75
C ARG A 636 -31.79 15.43 -23.84
N ARG A 637 -31.12 15.98 -22.81
CA ARG A 637 -30.83 17.42 -22.69
C ARG A 637 -29.88 17.95 -23.77
N SER A 638 -29.13 17.07 -24.44
CA SER A 638 -28.18 17.44 -25.51
C SER A 638 -28.52 16.76 -26.84
N PRO A 639 -29.64 17.14 -27.50
CA PRO A 639 -29.99 16.61 -28.81
C PRO A 639 -29.07 17.19 -29.89
N ILE A 640 -28.44 16.32 -30.66
CA ILE A 640 -27.59 16.65 -31.80
C ILE A 640 -28.30 16.20 -33.08
N ASN A 641 -28.47 17.13 -34.03
CA ASN A 641 -28.95 16.78 -35.37
C ASN A 641 -27.82 16.06 -36.14
N LEU A 642 -28.07 14.81 -36.53
CA LEU A 642 -27.08 13.96 -37.16
C LEU A 642 -26.55 14.54 -38.48
N TYR A 643 -27.41 15.18 -39.28
CA TYR A 643 -27.00 15.78 -40.55
C TYR A 643 -26.13 17.01 -40.33
N THR A 644 -26.50 17.88 -39.40
CA THR A 644 -25.69 19.05 -39.03
C THR A 644 -24.32 18.60 -38.50
N PHE A 645 -24.30 17.66 -37.56
CA PHE A 645 -23.07 17.16 -36.94
C PHE A 645 -22.08 16.55 -37.94
N VAL A 646 -22.58 15.76 -38.91
CA VAL A 646 -21.71 15.13 -39.90
C VAL A 646 -21.19 16.14 -40.93
N HIS A 647 -21.95 17.19 -41.23
CA HIS A 647 -21.56 18.23 -42.21
C HIS A 647 -20.88 19.45 -41.58
N GLU A 648 -20.79 19.52 -40.25
CA GLU A 648 -19.99 20.48 -39.53
C GLU A 648 -18.52 20.34 -39.93
N ARG A 649 -18.03 21.38 -40.59
CA ARG A 649 -16.67 21.49 -41.09
C ARG A 649 -15.79 22.18 -40.05
N LEU A 650 -14.79 21.46 -39.54
CA LEU A 650 -13.74 22.02 -38.69
C LEU A 650 -12.64 22.71 -39.54
N ASP A 651 -12.45 22.26 -40.79
CA ASP A 651 -11.55 22.82 -41.80
C ASP A 651 -12.26 22.96 -43.17
N ARG A 652 -11.56 23.42 -44.23
CA ARG A 652 -12.10 23.43 -45.61
C ARG A 652 -12.45 22.03 -46.14
N HIS A 653 -12.10 20.97 -45.41
CA HIS A 653 -12.34 19.56 -45.72
C HIS A 653 -13.22 18.88 -44.66
N LEU A 654 -13.87 17.77 -45.05
CA LEU A 654 -14.67 16.95 -44.14
C LEU A 654 -13.74 16.17 -43.19
N ASP A 655 -14.03 16.18 -41.90
CA ASP A 655 -13.26 15.45 -40.88
C ASP A 655 -13.20 13.94 -41.22
N PRO A 656 -12.01 13.32 -41.35
CA PRO A 656 -11.84 11.89 -41.62
C PRO A 656 -12.63 11.00 -40.65
N ALA A 657 -12.74 11.40 -39.38
CA ALA A 657 -13.46 10.64 -38.36
C ALA A 657 -14.98 10.55 -38.68
N LYS A 658 -15.54 11.57 -39.35
CA LYS A 658 -16.96 11.66 -39.71
C LYS A 658 -17.28 11.02 -41.07
N LYS A 659 -16.28 10.50 -41.79
CA LYS A 659 -16.45 9.87 -43.11
C LYS A 659 -17.36 8.63 -43.01
N SER A 660 -18.42 8.61 -43.81
CA SER A 660 -19.42 7.52 -43.83
C SER A 660 -20.06 7.24 -42.47
N PHE A 661 -20.15 8.25 -41.59
CA PHE A 661 -20.70 8.10 -40.23
C PHE A 661 -22.13 7.55 -40.24
N ILE A 662 -23.03 8.11 -41.08
CA ILE A 662 -24.44 7.71 -41.12
C ILE A 662 -24.61 6.25 -41.60
N PRO A 663 -24.02 5.83 -42.74
CA PRO A 663 -24.08 4.43 -43.17
C PRO A 663 -23.54 3.45 -42.10
N LYS A 664 -22.36 3.72 -41.54
CA LYS A 664 -21.76 2.87 -40.49
C LYS A 664 -22.62 2.78 -39.23
N LEU A 665 -23.28 3.88 -38.85
CA LEU A 665 -24.18 3.89 -37.69
C LEU A 665 -25.42 3.04 -37.96
N GLN A 666 -25.99 3.14 -39.16
CA GLN A 666 -27.14 2.33 -39.55
C GLN A 666 -26.79 0.83 -39.55
N ASP A 667 -25.64 0.46 -40.11
CA ASP A 667 -25.17 -0.93 -40.13
C ASP A 667 -24.96 -1.47 -38.70
N HIS A 668 -24.33 -0.68 -37.82
CA HIS A 668 -24.15 -1.05 -36.40
C HIS A 668 -25.48 -1.25 -35.66
N LEU A 669 -26.44 -0.34 -35.85
CA LEU A 669 -27.76 -0.45 -35.21
C LEU A 669 -28.57 -1.62 -35.77
N LEU A 670 -28.44 -1.91 -37.07
CA LEU A 670 -29.06 -3.07 -37.72
C LEU A 670 -28.50 -4.40 -37.20
N ALA A 671 -27.17 -4.49 -37.04
CA ALA A 671 -26.49 -5.71 -36.59
C ALA A 671 -26.90 -6.15 -35.17
N ARG A 672 -27.38 -5.23 -34.33
CA ARG A 672 -27.80 -5.48 -32.95
C ARG A 672 -29.25 -5.96 -32.81
N LEU A 673 -29.97 -6.09 -33.92
CA LEU A 673 -31.31 -6.66 -33.94
C LEU A 673 -31.27 -8.19 -34.12
N PRO A 674 -32.27 -8.93 -33.61
CA PRO A 674 -32.33 -10.40 -33.72
C PRO A 674 -32.09 -10.93 -35.14
N PRO A 675 -31.40 -12.08 -35.31
CA PRO A 675 -30.97 -12.60 -36.62
C PRO A 675 -32.12 -12.98 -37.58
N GLU A 676 -33.35 -13.17 -37.09
CA GLU A 676 -34.54 -13.36 -37.92
C GLU A 676 -34.91 -12.09 -38.75
N ILE A 677 -34.35 -10.93 -38.36
CA ILE A 677 -34.67 -9.59 -38.84
C ILE A 677 -33.52 -9.02 -39.72
N SER A 678 -32.31 -9.58 -39.68
CA SER A 678 -31.08 -9.00 -40.27
C SER A 678 -30.79 -9.32 -41.75
N THR A 679 -31.76 -9.83 -42.52
CA THR A 679 -31.54 -10.12 -43.95
C THR A 679 -31.34 -8.85 -44.80
N VAL A 680 -30.44 -8.94 -45.78
CA VAL A 680 -29.85 -7.90 -46.66
C VAL A 680 -30.84 -6.94 -47.36
N THR A 681 -32.13 -7.23 -47.35
CA THR A 681 -33.20 -6.38 -47.94
C THR A 681 -33.74 -5.27 -47.02
N ASN A 682 -33.23 -5.11 -45.79
CA ASN A 682 -33.86 -4.29 -44.74
C ASN A 682 -33.26 -2.89 -44.48
N THR A 683 -32.39 -2.36 -45.34
CA THR A 683 -31.90 -0.96 -45.21
C THR A 683 -33.02 0.08 -45.27
N MET A 684 -34.18 -0.26 -45.85
CA MET A 684 -35.37 0.63 -45.91
C MET A 684 -36.34 0.51 -44.71
N THR A 685 -36.10 -0.40 -43.76
CA THR A 685 -37.07 -0.73 -42.68
C THR A 685 -36.67 -0.29 -41.28
N LEU A 686 -35.46 0.28 -41.12
CA LEU A 686 -35.09 1.04 -39.92
C LEU A 686 -35.22 2.53 -40.22
N ARG A 687 -36.22 3.19 -39.63
CA ARG A 687 -36.24 4.66 -39.58
C ARG A 687 -35.73 5.10 -38.23
N GLN A 688 -34.56 5.74 -38.19
CA GLN A 688 -34.20 6.58 -37.06
C GLN A 688 -35.26 7.68 -36.96
N LYS A 689 -36.05 7.67 -35.88
CA LYS A 689 -37.35 8.36 -35.83
C LYS A 689 -37.25 9.88 -36.05
N THR A 690 -36.10 10.48 -35.74
CA THR A 690 -35.91 11.93 -35.68
C THR A 690 -34.65 12.45 -36.38
N GLY A 691 -33.72 11.58 -36.80
CA GLY A 691 -32.38 12.03 -37.22
C GLY A 691 -31.59 12.73 -36.10
N ILE A 692 -31.96 12.49 -34.84
CA ILE A 692 -31.34 13.08 -33.66
C ILE A 692 -30.62 11.98 -32.88
N ILE A 693 -29.37 12.25 -32.50
CA ILE A 693 -28.62 11.49 -31.50
C ILE A 693 -28.54 12.34 -30.23
N SER A 694 -28.53 11.71 -29.06
CA SER A 694 -28.36 12.43 -27.80
C SER A 694 -26.98 12.12 -27.24
N ALA A 695 -26.15 13.17 -27.12
CA ALA A 695 -24.81 13.09 -26.55
C ALA A 695 -24.87 13.02 -25.02
N LEU A 696 -23.92 12.28 -24.46
CA LEU A 696 -23.82 12.01 -23.04
C LEU A 696 -22.37 12.22 -22.62
N SER A 697 -22.17 12.69 -21.39
CA SER A 697 -20.84 12.97 -20.85
C SER A 697 -20.13 11.73 -20.32
N LEU A 698 -20.88 10.71 -19.86
CA LEU A 698 -20.34 9.60 -19.09
C LEU A 698 -21.01 8.27 -19.46
N LEU A 699 -20.18 7.22 -19.46
CA LEU A 699 -20.56 5.81 -19.47
C LEU A 699 -20.02 5.17 -18.19
N ARG A 700 -20.84 4.40 -17.48
CA ARG A 700 -20.37 3.54 -16.38
C ARG A 700 -20.44 2.08 -16.82
N VAL A 701 -19.35 1.33 -16.62
CA VAL A 701 -19.25 -0.10 -16.93
C VAL A 701 -19.00 -0.87 -15.65
N ASN A 702 -19.90 -1.80 -15.33
CA ASN A 702 -19.82 -2.69 -14.19
C ASN A 702 -19.18 -4.01 -14.60
N TYR A 703 -18.13 -4.44 -13.90
CA TYR A 703 -17.45 -5.70 -14.16
C TYR A 703 -17.19 -6.49 -12.87
N THR A 704 -16.92 -7.78 -13.05
CA THR A 704 -16.46 -8.64 -11.96
C THR A 704 -14.94 -8.67 -11.97
N THR A 705 -14.34 -8.48 -10.80
CA THR A 705 -12.89 -8.50 -10.61
C THR A 705 -12.36 -9.93 -10.45
N TYR A 706 -11.04 -10.12 -10.56
CA TYR A 706 -10.37 -11.42 -10.45
C TYR A 706 -10.72 -12.19 -9.16
N ASP A 707 -10.97 -11.46 -8.07
CA ASP A 707 -11.32 -11.97 -6.73
C ASP A 707 -12.83 -11.98 -6.46
N ILE A 708 -13.66 -11.99 -7.52
CA ILE A 708 -15.12 -12.11 -7.47
C ILE A 708 -15.78 -10.93 -6.73
N ARG A 709 -15.21 -9.73 -6.86
CA ARG A 709 -15.83 -8.48 -6.39
C ARG A 709 -16.46 -7.74 -7.57
N ARG A 710 -17.37 -6.81 -7.26
CA ARG A 710 -17.95 -5.91 -8.25
C ARG A 710 -17.17 -4.61 -8.24
N ALA A 711 -16.79 -4.14 -9.42
CA ALA A 711 -16.15 -2.86 -9.63
C ALA A 711 -16.83 -2.13 -10.79
N THR A 712 -16.62 -0.82 -10.86
CA THR A 712 -17.21 0.04 -11.88
C THR A 712 -16.17 1.03 -12.38
N ASP A 713 -16.01 1.09 -13.69
CA ASP A 713 -15.20 2.12 -14.35
C ASP A 713 -16.13 3.21 -14.91
N THR A 714 -15.72 4.46 -14.76
CA THR A 714 -16.38 5.61 -15.38
C THR A 714 -15.56 6.08 -16.58
N ILE A 715 -16.15 5.99 -17.76
CA ILE A 715 -15.54 6.38 -19.03
C ILE A 715 -16.05 7.77 -19.40
N ASN A 716 -15.11 8.70 -19.55
CA ASN A 716 -15.35 10.06 -20.03
C ASN A 716 -14.56 10.25 -21.33
N PRO A 717 -15.22 10.60 -22.46
CA PRO A 717 -14.54 10.84 -23.74
C PRO A 717 -13.39 11.86 -23.70
N HIS A 718 -13.34 12.74 -22.69
CA HIS A 718 -12.35 13.81 -22.59
C HIS A 718 -11.13 13.45 -21.72
N THR A 719 -11.29 12.66 -20.65
CA THR A 719 -10.23 12.42 -19.66
C THR A 719 -9.79 10.95 -19.56
N HIS A 720 -10.74 10.02 -19.60
CA HIS A 720 -10.49 8.57 -19.48
C HIS A 720 -11.26 7.83 -20.58
N ASN A 721 -10.74 7.96 -21.80
CA ASN A 721 -11.47 7.57 -23.01
C ASN A 721 -11.04 6.24 -23.61
N PHE A 722 -9.99 5.58 -23.10
CA PHE A 722 -9.59 4.28 -23.62
C PHE A 722 -10.36 3.14 -22.96
N VAL A 723 -10.86 2.22 -23.79
CA VAL A 723 -11.63 1.05 -23.39
C VAL A 723 -11.06 -0.22 -23.99
N MET A 724 -11.30 -1.36 -23.35
CA MET A 724 -10.91 -2.68 -23.84
C MET A 724 -12.12 -3.59 -24.07
N VAL A 725 -12.03 -4.45 -25.09
CA VAL A 725 -13.03 -5.46 -25.47
C VAL A 725 -12.36 -6.80 -25.75
N HIS A 726 -13.11 -7.90 -25.74
CA HIS A 726 -12.56 -9.20 -26.12
C HIS A 726 -12.19 -9.22 -27.60
N SER A 727 -10.99 -9.72 -27.90
CA SER A 727 -10.57 -9.94 -29.28
C SER A 727 -11.26 -11.19 -29.85
N PRO A 728 -11.77 -11.13 -31.09
CA PRO A 728 -12.30 -12.30 -31.80
C PRO A 728 -11.20 -13.17 -32.43
N GLU A 729 -9.92 -12.78 -32.29
CA GLU A 729 -8.80 -13.50 -32.89
C GLU A 729 -8.52 -14.83 -32.15
N THR A 730 -8.40 -15.93 -32.91
CA THR A 730 -8.21 -17.29 -32.35
C THR A 730 -6.83 -17.90 -32.64
N GLY A 731 -5.86 -17.08 -33.08
CA GLY A 731 -4.49 -17.51 -33.39
C GLY A 731 -3.69 -17.91 -32.15
N LYS A 732 -2.63 -18.71 -32.33
CA LYS A 732 -1.74 -19.21 -31.25
C LYS A 732 -0.99 -18.08 -30.50
N ASP A 733 -0.89 -16.90 -31.09
CA ASP A 733 -0.31 -15.68 -30.50
C ASP A 733 -1.28 -14.49 -30.64
N ALA A 734 -2.59 -14.77 -30.74
CA ALA A 734 -3.60 -13.72 -30.88
C ALA A 734 -3.66 -12.85 -29.62
N HIS A 735 -3.82 -11.55 -29.82
CA HIS A 735 -3.96 -10.66 -28.68
C HIS A 735 -5.34 -10.88 -28.05
N PRO A 736 -5.46 -11.13 -26.73
CA PRO A 736 -6.75 -11.45 -26.09
C PRO A 736 -7.77 -10.30 -26.10
N PHE A 737 -7.33 -9.07 -26.40
CA PHE A 737 -8.14 -7.87 -26.27
C PHE A 737 -7.89 -6.93 -27.44
N TRP A 738 -8.92 -6.18 -27.80
CA TRP A 738 -8.82 -5.00 -28.65
C TRP A 738 -9.04 -3.74 -27.81
N TYR A 739 -8.47 -2.62 -28.27
CA TYR A 739 -8.55 -1.33 -27.58
C TYR A 739 -9.13 -0.27 -28.49
N ALA A 740 -9.84 0.67 -27.88
CA ALA A 740 -10.43 1.77 -28.61
C ALA A 740 -10.43 3.06 -27.77
N GLN A 741 -10.23 4.19 -28.43
CA GLN A 741 -10.45 5.52 -27.87
C GLN A 741 -11.92 5.91 -28.11
N VAL A 742 -12.64 6.23 -27.05
CA VAL A 742 -14.04 6.69 -27.08
C VAL A 742 -14.07 8.18 -27.39
N LEU A 743 -14.54 8.52 -28.59
CA LEU A 743 -14.71 9.90 -29.04
C LEU A 743 -16.04 10.51 -28.58
N GLY A 744 -17.05 9.66 -28.35
CA GLY A 744 -18.34 10.13 -27.85
C GLY A 744 -19.27 9.00 -27.41
N VAL A 745 -20.08 9.30 -26.40
CA VAL A 745 -21.14 8.41 -25.88
C VAL A 745 -22.49 8.94 -26.35
N PHE A 746 -23.24 8.11 -27.06
CA PHE A 746 -24.52 8.52 -27.65
C PHE A 746 -25.63 7.51 -27.38
N HIS A 747 -26.87 7.98 -27.47
CA HIS A 747 -28.03 7.10 -27.65
C HIS A 747 -28.97 7.65 -28.71
N THR A 748 -29.71 6.75 -29.34
CA THR A 748 -30.79 7.12 -30.26
C THR A 748 -32.00 6.20 -30.10
N VAL A 749 -33.13 6.63 -30.63
CA VAL A 749 -34.38 5.87 -30.63
C VAL A 749 -34.62 5.33 -32.03
N VAL A 750 -34.66 4.01 -32.11
CA VAL A 750 -34.82 3.25 -33.34
C VAL A 750 -36.18 2.58 -33.36
N ARG A 751 -36.82 2.59 -34.52
CA ARG A 751 -38.07 1.86 -34.75
C ARG A 751 -37.91 0.92 -35.93
N HIS A 752 -38.28 -0.34 -35.72
CA HIS A 752 -38.31 -1.34 -36.78
C HIS A 752 -39.70 -1.40 -37.42
N THR A 753 -39.79 -0.95 -38.67
CA THR A 753 -41.04 -0.90 -39.44
C THR A 753 -41.11 -1.99 -40.53
N GLY A 754 -40.30 -3.05 -40.41
CA GLY A 754 -40.23 -4.12 -41.41
C GLY A 754 -41.37 -5.15 -41.31
N PRO A 755 -41.61 -5.94 -42.38
CA PRO A 755 -42.69 -6.95 -42.42
C PRO A 755 -42.59 -8.03 -41.35
N ARG A 756 -41.39 -8.26 -40.80
CA ARG A 756 -41.10 -9.21 -39.72
C ARG A 756 -41.07 -8.56 -38.33
N SER A 757 -41.54 -7.32 -38.19
CA SER A 757 -41.59 -6.64 -36.88
C SER A 757 -42.66 -7.29 -36.01
N ARG A 758 -42.28 -7.81 -34.83
CA ARG A 758 -43.25 -8.32 -33.84
C ARG A 758 -44.18 -7.20 -33.33
N ASN A 759 -43.69 -5.96 -33.31
CA ASN A 759 -44.47 -4.77 -32.94
C ASN A 759 -43.96 -3.50 -33.67
N PRO A 760 -44.62 -3.06 -34.75
CA PRO A 760 -44.18 -1.91 -35.55
C PRO A 760 -44.31 -0.55 -34.85
N TYR A 761 -44.88 -0.51 -33.63
CA TYR A 761 -45.03 0.71 -32.83
C TYR A 761 -44.01 0.81 -31.68
N GLU A 762 -43.17 -0.21 -31.48
CA GLU A 762 -42.24 -0.29 -30.37
C GLU A 762 -40.93 0.48 -30.66
N ASP A 763 -40.68 1.48 -29.83
CA ASP A 763 -39.49 2.32 -29.89
C ASP A 763 -38.38 1.69 -29.04
N HIS A 764 -37.25 1.35 -29.68
CA HIS A 764 -36.09 0.76 -29.02
C HIS A 764 -35.04 1.84 -28.81
N ARG A 765 -34.66 2.09 -27.55
CA ARG A 765 -33.53 2.96 -27.23
C ARG A 765 -32.24 2.15 -27.36
N MET A 766 -31.31 2.63 -28.17
CA MET A 766 -30.03 1.97 -28.40
C MET A 766 -28.88 2.92 -28.04
N PRO A 767 -28.11 2.63 -26.97
CA PRO A 767 -26.88 3.34 -26.69
C PRO A 767 -25.73 2.78 -27.55
N PHE A 768 -24.82 3.64 -27.99
CA PHE A 768 -23.65 3.27 -28.78
C PHE A 768 -22.47 4.21 -28.49
N LEU A 769 -21.26 3.70 -28.65
CA LEU A 769 -20.02 4.48 -28.53
C LEU A 769 -19.47 4.74 -29.93
N TRP A 770 -19.01 5.96 -30.17
CA TRP A 770 -18.22 6.28 -31.36
C TRP A 770 -16.75 6.22 -30.98
N VAL A 771 -15.97 5.41 -31.70
CA VAL A 771 -14.61 5.04 -31.29
C VAL A 771 -13.60 5.12 -32.43
N ARG A 772 -12.34 5.36 -32.06
CA ARG A 772 -11.14 5.19 -32.90
C ARG A 772 -10.40 3.94 -32.43
N TRP A 773 -10.15 2.99 -33.33
CA TRP A 773 -9.55 1.70 -32.99
C TRP A 773 -8.03 1.77 -32.91
N LEU A 774 -7.46 0.95 -32.02
CA LEU A 774 -6.03 0.70 -31.93
C LEU A 774 -5.74 -0.74 -32.37
N GLY A 775 -4.68 -0.90 -33.17
CA GLY A 775 -4.17 -2.20 -33.62
C GLY A 775 -2.89 -2.58 -32.89
N VAL A 776 -2.58 -3.88 -32.85
CA VAL A 776 -1.32 -4.38 -32.32
C VAL A 776 -0.18 -4.01 -33.26
N GLU A 777 0.96 -3.58 -32.71
CA GLU A 777 2.15 -3.23 -33.50
C GLU A 777 2.65 -4.46 -34.31
N PRO A 778 2.68 -4.39 -35.66
CA PRO A 778 3.09 -5.52 -36.49
C PRO A 778 4.51 -5.99 -36.19
N GLY A 779 4.67 -7.30 -35.96
CA GLY A 779 5.98 -7.89 -35.65
C GLY A 779 6.46 -7.70 -34.20
N TYR A 780 5.73 -6.94 -33.38
CA TYR A 780 6.02 -6.81 -31.95
C TYR A 780 5.53 -8.05 -31.18
N LYS A 781 6.47 -8.82 -30.63
CA LYS A 781 6.16 -10.02 -29.85
C LYS A 781 6.06 -9.69 -28.35
N PHE A 782 4.84 -9.37 -27.90
CA PHE A 782 4.53 -9.33 -26.48
C PHE A 782 4.24 -10.76 -26.02
N VAL A 783 5.23 -11.41 -25.42
CA VAL A 783 5.03 -12.71 -24.77
C VAL A 783 5.51 -12.52 -23.35
N ARG A 784 4.73 -13.01 -22.37
CA ARG A 784 5.10 -13.00 -20.95
C ARG A 784 6.51 -13.54 -20.69
N ARG A 785 6.94 -14.54 -21.47
CA ARG A 785 8.31 -15.09 -21.46
C ARG A 785 9.39 -14.06 -21.81
N ASN A 786 9.07 -13.10 -22.68
CA ASN A 786 9.97 -12.04 -23.13
C ASN A 786 10.01 -10.82 -22.20
N ALA A 787 9.15 -10.77 -21.16
CA ALA A 787 9.07 -9.68 -20.20
C ALA A 787 8.87 -8.30 -20.85
N ARG A 788 7.87 -8.21 -21.75
CA ARG A 788 7.52 -6.99 -22.49
C ARG A 788 6.03 -6.69 -22.37
N LEU A 789 5.69 -5.42 -22.24
CA LEU A 789 4.31 -4.94 -22.23
C LEU A 789 3.69 -5.07 -23.63
N PRO A 790 2.36 -5.32 -23.76
CA PRO A 790 1.69 -5.24 -25.04
C PRO A 790 1.83 -3.84 -25.63
N LYS A 791 2.00 -3.75 -26.96
CA LYS A 791 2.20 -2.50 -27.68
C LYS A 791 1.14 -2.34 -28.77
N VAL A 792 0.47 -1.21 -28.76
CA VAL A 792 -0.66 -0.90 -29.65
C VAL A 792 -0.53 0.51 -30.21
N GLY A 793 -0.98 0.73 -31.45
CA GLY A 793 -0.96 2.03 -32.12
C GLY A 793 -2.31 2.33 -32.75
N PHE A 794 -2.58 3.60 -33.07
CA PHE A 794 -3.82 3.93 -33.78
C PHE A 794 -3.83 3.31 -35.18
N VAL A 795 -4.99 2.78 -35.58
CA VAL A 795 -5.19 2.37 -36.97
C VAL A 795 -5.19 3.63 -37.85
N PRO A 796 -4.38 3.70 -38.93
CA PRO A 796 -4.32 4.87 -39.79
C PRO A 796 -5.67 5.22 -40.42
N ASP A 797 -5.98 6.50 -40.58
CA ASP A 797 -7.27 6.97 -41.13
C ASP A 797 -7.57 6.55 -42.58
N ALA A 798 -6.54 6.12 -43.31
CA ALA A 798 -6.66 5.50 -44.63
C ALA A 798 -7.40 4.16 -44.56
N ASP A 799 -7.36 3.46 -43.42
CA ASP A 799 -8.10 2.22 -43.21
C ASP A 799 -9.60 2.53 -43.04
N PRO A 800 -10.49 1.91 -43.85
CA PRO A 800 -11.94 2.09 -43.73
C PRO A 800 -12.51 1.78 -42.34
N TYR A 801 -11.83 0.98 -41.52
CA TYR A 801 -12.26 0.53 -40.20
C TYR A 801 -11.58 1.25 -39.04
N ALA A 802 -10.73 2.25 -39.28
CA ALA A 802 -10.07 3.04 -38.23
C ALA A 802 -11.07 3.68 -37.26
N PHE A 803 -12.22 4.13 -37.78
CA PHE A 803 -13.33 4.69 -36.99
C PHE A 803 -14.57 3.80 -37.11
N GLY A 804 -15.22 3.54 -35.98
CA GLY A 804 -16.38 2.67 -35.91
C GLY A 804 -17.31 2.95 -34.74
N PHE A 805 -18.27 2.04 -34.56
CA PHE A 805 -19.22 2.08 -33.45
C PHE A 805 -19.11 0.82 -32.61
N LEU A 806 -19.17 1.00 -31.29
CA LEU A 806 -19.06 -0.08 -30.32
C LEU A 806 -20.32 -0.14 -29.46
N ASP A 807 -20.82 -1.36 -29.22
CA ASP A 807 -21.90 -1.61 -28.27
C ASP A 807 -21.31 -1.53 -26.85
N PRO A 808 -21.83 -0.66 -25.95
CA PRO A 808 -21.37 -0.59 -24.56
C PRO A 808 -21.45 -1.92 -23.80
N SER A 809 -22.25 -2.89 -24.24
CA SER A 809 -22.31 -4.24 -23.66
C SER A 809 -21.08 -5.10 -23.94
N LEU A 810 -20.25 -4.74 -24.92
CA LEU A 810 -19.01 -5.45 -25.26
C LEU A 810 -17.79 -4.89 -24.53
N VAL A 811 -17.91 -3.71 -23.91
CA VAL A 811 -16.82 -3.07 -23.16
C VAL A 811 -16.57 -3.83 -21.87
N ILE A 812 -15.39 -4.42 -21.72
CA ILE A 812 -15.04 -5.15 -20.49
C ILE A 812 -14.83 -4.14 -19.35
N ARG A 813 -13.98 -3.13 -19.59
CA ARG A 813 -13.63 -2.06 -18.66
C ARG A 813 -12.79 -0.97 -19.35
N GLY A 814 -12.40 0.08 -18.62
CA GLY A 814 -11.43 1.07 -19.11
C GLY A 814 -10.01 0.50 -19.19
N SER A 815 -9.16 1.09 -20.03
CA SER A 815 -7.75 0.66 -20.18
C SER A 815 -6.79 1.82 -19.98
N HIS A 816 -5.66 1.57 -19.32
CA HIS A 816 -4.59 2.54 -19.14
C HIS A 816 -3.49 2.31 -20.18
N LEU A 817 -3.28 3.29 -21.06
CA LEU A 817 -2.28 3.27 -22.12
C LEU A 817 -1.19 4.30 -21.83
N ILE A 818 0.06 3.87 -21.88
CA ILE A 818 1.24 4.73 -21.66
C ILE A 818 1.84 5.05 -23.03
N PRO A 819 2.07 6.32 -23.38
CA PRO A 819 2.72 6.68 -24.63
C PRO A 819 4.10 6.02 -24.81
N ASP A 820 4.42 5.60 -26.03
CA ASP A 820 5.76 5.18 -26.38
C ASP A 820 6.65 6.41 -26.66
N PHE A 821 7.36 6.85 -25.62
CA PHE A 821 8.25 7.99 -25.68
C PHE A 821 9.41 7.82 -26.68
N THR A 822 9.82 6.57 -26.99
CA THR A 822 10.90 6.31 -27.95
C THR A 822 10.43 6.55 -29.38
N SER A 823 9.23 6.07 -29.74
CA SER A 823 8.71 6.23 -31.11
C SER A 823 8.18 7.64 -31.38
N GLY A 824 7.86 8.40 -30.32
CA GLY A 824 7.42 9.78 -30.43
C GLY A 824 6.02 9.94 -31.03
N GLN A 825 5.75 11.14 -31.54
CA GLN A 825 4.49 11.51 -32.17
C GLN A 825 4.63 11.61 -33.70
N THR A 826 3.54 11.40 -34.42
CA THR A 826 3.47 11.48 -35.87
C THR A 826 2.17 12.15 -36.33
N PRO A 827 2.21 13.00 -37.37
CA PRO A 827 1.02 13.50 -38.03
C PRO A 827 0.37 12.46 -38.95
N ASP A 828 1.08 11.40 -39.37
CA ASP A 828 0.70 10.53 -40.49
C ASP A 828 -0.50 9.62 -40.21
N LEU A 829 -0.84 9.38 -38.93
CA LEU A 829 -1.94 8.50 -38.53
C LEU A 829 -3.34 9.11 -38.76
N LEU A 830 -3.41 10.44 -38.91
CA LEU A 830 -4.63 11.16 -39.20
C LEU A 830 -4.31 12.38 -40.08
N SER A 831 -4.77 12.32 -41.32
CA SER A 831 -4.44 13.30 -42.37
C SER A 831 -4.99 14.71 -42.14
N ALA A 832 -5.95 14.88 -41.22
CA ALA A 832 -6.53 16.17 -40.90
C ALA A 832 -5.74 16.92 -39.82
N GLN A 833 -5.47 18.21 -40.06
CA GLN A 833 -4.84 19.10 -39.07
C GLN A 833 -5.73 19.28 -37.85
N ARG A 834 -7.05 19.49 -38.05
CA ARG A 834 -8.05 19.49 -36.97
C ARG A 834 -9.05 18.37 -37.16
N SER A 835 -9.25 17.57 -36.13
CA SER A 835 -10.23 16.49 -36.10
C SER A 835 -10.85 16.36 -34.71
N VAL A 836 -12.11 15.93 -34.64
CA VAL A 836 -12.76 15.54 -33.38
C VAL A 836 -12.04 14.38 -32.68
N ALA A 837 -11.19 13.63 -33.41
CA ALA A 837 -10.39 12.54 -32.86
C ALA A 837 -9.12 13.00 -32.11
N ARG A 838 -8.80 14.30 -32.11
CA ARG A 838 -7.64 14.89 -31.41
C ARG A 838 -8.08 16.08 -30.52
N PRO A 839 -7.33 16.38 -29.45
CA PRO A 839 -7.48 17.64 -28.74
C PRO A 839 -7.28 18.85 -29.67
N LEU A 840 -7.94 19.97 -29.37
CA LEU A 840 -7.98 21.17 -30.24
C LEU A 840 -6.59 21.77 -30.56
N ASP A 841 -5.61 21.56 -29.68
CA ASP A 841 -4.27 22.13 -29.78
C ASP A 841 -3.20 21.10 -30.19
N CYS A 842 -3.61 19.88 -30.56
CA CYS A 842 -2.70 18.78 -30.93
C CYS A 842 -2.84 18.39 -32.40
N ASN A 843 -1.74 18.44 -33.14
CA ASN A 843 -1.68 18.08 -34.56
C ASN A 843 -0.99 16.73 -34.83
N GLU A 844 -0.53 16.05 -33.79
CA GLU A 844 0.20 14.79 -33.87
C GLU A 844 -0.45 13.76 -32.94
N ASP A 845 -0.42 12.49 -33.34
CA ASP A 845 -0.78 11.37 -32.48
C ASP A 845 0.51 10.68 -32.02
N TRP A 846 0.51 10.11 -30.82
CA TRP A 846 1.54 9.13 -30.47
C TRP A 846 1.52 7.96 -31.44
N VAL A 847 2.71 7.56 -31.92
CA VAL A 847 2.85 6.43 -32.86
C VAL A 847 2.32 5.15 -32.22
N ASN A 848 2.74 4.90 -30.98
CA ASN A 848 2.45 3.69 -30.24
C ASN A 848 2.20 3.99 -28.75
N PHE A 849 1.57 3.04 -28.09
CA PHE A 849 1.30 3.01 -26.67
C PHE A 849 1.64 1.63 -26.11
N TYR A 850 2.16 1.60 -24.89
CA TYR A 850 2.22 0.42 -24.06
C TYR A 850 0.93 0.25 -23.28
N VAL A 851 0.38 -0.96 -23.30
CA VAL A 851 -0.76 -1.31 -22.44
C VAL A 851 -0.24 -1.55 -21.03
N ASN A 852 -0.66 -0.75 -20.06
CA ASN A 852 -0.25 -0.93 -18.68
C ASN A 852 -1.04 -2.07 -18.02
N ILE A 853 -0.53 -3.29 -18.16
CA ILE A 853 -1.13 -4.48 -17.55
C ILE A 853 -0.98 -4.50 -16.02
N PHE A 854 -0.14 -3.63 -15.43
CA PHE A 854 0.12 -3.55 -13.99
C PHE A 854 -0.60 -2.39 -13.30
N VAL A 855 -1.50 -1.67 -14.01
CA VAL A 855 -2.27 -0.53 -13.46
C VAL A 855 -3.04 -0.91 -12.20
N ASP A 856 -3.60 -2.13 -12.17
CA ASP A 856 -4.21 -2.71 -10.99
C ASP A 856 -4.17 -4.24 -11.05
N ARG A 857 -4.48 -4.87 -9.91
CA ARG A 857 -4.47 -6.33 -9.76
C ARG A 857 -5.45 -7.00 -10.72
N ASP A 858 -6.62 -6.41 -10.92
CA ASP A 858 -7.63 -6.99 -11.80
C ASP A 858 -7.16 -7.01 -13.25
N MET A 859 -6.59 -5.90 -13.75
CA MET A 859 -6.03 -5.81 -15.10
C MET A 859 -4.96 -6.87 -15.30
N PHE A 860 -4.01 -7.01 -14.37
CA PHE A 860 -2.95 -8.00 -14.46
C PHE A 860 -3.50 -9.44 -14.59
N PHE A 861 -4.45 -9.82 -13.72
CA PHE A 861 -5.04 -11.16 -13.74
C PHE A 861 -5.85 -11.46 -15.02
N ARG A 862 -6.36 -10.43 -15.74
CA ARG A 862 -7.02 -10.60 -17.06
C ARG A 862 -6.05 -11.08 -18.14
N TYR A 863 -4.81 -10.58 -18.14
CA TYR A 863 -3.78 -11.05 -19.08
C TYR A 863 -3.15 -12.36 -18.62
N LEU A 864 -3.08 -12.57 -17.30
CA LEU A 864 -2.49 -13.78 -16.74
C LEU A 864 -3.38 -15.02 -16.95
N GLY A 865 -4.70 -14.87 -16.86
CA GLY A 865 -5.66 -15.98 -17.03
C GLY A 865 -5.96 -16.79 -15.76
N TYR A 866 -5.46 -16.38 -14.59
CA TYR A 866 -5.75 -17.04 -13.30
C TYR A 866 -6.81 -16.31 -12.44
N GLY A 867 -7.50 -15.32 -13.01
CA GLY A 867 -8.55 -14.58 -12.32
C GLY A 867 -9.83 -15.39 -12.21
N ILE A 868 -10.25 -15.76 -11.00
CA ILE A 868 -11.45 -16.57 -10.75
C ILE A 868 -12.72 -15.88 -11.25
N GLY A 869 -12.81 -14.56 -11.05
CA GLY A 869 -13.95 -13.77 -11.52
C GLY A 869 -13.93 -13.40 -13.01
N HIS A 870 -12.96 -13.91 -13.79
CA HIS A 870 -12.85 -13.65 -15.22
C HIS A 870 -13.31 -14.84 -16.04
N LEU A 871 -13.87 -14.58 -17.22
CA LEU A 871 -14.04 -15.59 -18.25
C LEU A 871 -12.68 -15.79 -18.90
N GLU A 872 -12.17 -17.04 -18.91
CA GLU A 872 -10.89 -17.35 -19.53
C GLU A 872 -10.89 -16.89 -21.00
N PRO A 873 -9.93 -16.05 -21.42
CA PRO A 873 -9.86 -15.63 -22.82
C PRO A 873 -9.61 -16.86 -23.70
N THR A 874 -10.45 -17.06 -24.71
CA THR A 874 -10.25 -18.07 -25.75
C THR A 874 -8.92 -17.80 -26.45
N GLY A 875 -7.87 -18.57 -26.12
CA GLY A 875 -6.54 -18.40 -26.73
C GLY A 875 -5.38 -18.33 -25.73
N VAL A 876 -5.62 -18.11 -24.43
CA VAL A 876 -4.60 -18.31 -23.38
C VAL A 876 -4.52 -19.80 -23.06
N VAL A 877 -4.13 -20.60 -24.06
CA VAL A 877 -3.85 -22.02 -23.85
C VAL A 877 -2.54 -22.12 -23.09
N ASP A 878 -2.65 -22.52 -21.83
CA ASP A 878 -1.67 -23.30 -21.06
C ASP A 878 -0.20 -23.06 -21.48
N SER A 879 0.40 -21.97 -20.99
CA SER A 879 1.86 -21.89 -20.92
C SER A 879 2.38 -22.65 -19.70
N THR A 880 1.91 -23.88 -19.51
CA THR A 880 2.60 -24.92 -18.73
C THR A 880 3.71 -25.60 -19.52
N ASP A 881 4.24 -24.98 -20.58
CA ASP A 881 5.36 -25.52 -21.35
C ASP A 881 6.72 -25.04 -20.81
N SER A 882 7.26 -25.87 -19.92
CA SER A 882 8.69 -26.02 -19.59
C SER A 882 9.42 -24.85 -18.93
N HIS A 883 9.40 -24.85 -17.60
CA HIS A 883 10.55 -24.37 -16.82
C HIS A 883 11.75 -25.31 -17.04
N THR A 884 12.50 -25.15 -18.13
CA THR A 884 13.89 -25.64 -18.21
C THR A 884 14.69 -24.95 -19.31
N LYS A 885 15.85 -24.42 -18.89
CA LYS A 885 17.10 -24.16 -19.63
C LYS A 885 17.05 -23.23 -20.86
N ASP A 886 17.41 -21.98 -20.62
CA ASP A 886 18.43 -21.31 -21.44
C ASP A 886 19.29 -20.43 -20.52
N SER A 887 20.39 -21.03 -20.08
CA SER A 887 21.53 -20.36 -19.46
C SER A 887 22.68 -20.57 -20.42
N ASP A 888 22.73 -19.82 -21.50
CA ASP A 888 23.91 -19.73 -22.36
C ASP A 888 24.23 -18.25 -22.59
N MET A 889 24.99 -17.69 -21.65
CA MET A 889 26.16 -16.89 -22.02
C MET A 889 27.34 -17.45 -21.22
N VAL A 890 28.15 -18.21 -21.94
CA VAL A 890 29.36 -18.91 -21.50
C VAL A 890 30.35 -17.92 -20.88
N LEU A 891 30.79 -18.21 -19.65
CA LEU A 891 32.03 -17.69 -19.09
C LEU A 891 33.11 -18.72 -19.42
N ASP A 892 34.04 -18.36 -20.33
CA ASP A 892 35.37 -18.96 -20.32
C ASP A 892 36.30 -18.07 -19.50
N SER A 893 37.12 -18.73 -18.70
CA SER A 893 38.03 -18.19 -17.70
C SER A 893 39.32 -17.62 -18.30
N ASP A 894 40.04 -16.89 -17.45
CA ASP A 894 41.50 -16.68 -17.35
C ASP A 894 41.79 -15.17 -17.23
N ASP A 895 42.07 -14.63 -16.05
CA ASP A 895 43.32 -14.65 -15.24
C ASP A 895 44.08 -13.31 -15.37
N ASP A 896 44.69 -12.94 -14.25
CA ASP A 896 45.37 -11.71 -13.84
C ASP A 896 46.19 -10.91 -14.89
N SER A 897 46.17 -9.57 -14.78
CA SER A 897 47.31 -8.77 -14.25
C SER A 897 47.43 -7.32 -14.81
N SER A 898 47.44 -6.38 -13.85
CA SER A 898 48.30 -5.18 -13.68
C SER A 898 48.50 -4.11 -14.79
N GLU A 899 48.21 -2.85 -14.39
CA GLU A 899 49.08 -1.65 -14.47
C GLU A 899 49.58 -1.17 -15.86
N GLN A 900 49.72 0.11 -16.23
CA GLN A 900 49.81 1.39 -15.54
C GLN A 900 49.79 2.49 -16.65
N LEU A 901 49.04 3.57 -16.39
CA LEU A 901 49.42 4.99 -16.48
C LEU A 901 50.07 5.63 -17.73
N ASP A 902 49.63 6.90 -17.87
CA ASP A 902 50.32 8.09 -18.41
C ASP A 902 49.84 8.52 -19.82
N GLY A 903 49.41 9.75 -20.09
CA GLY A 903 49.39 11.01 -19.33
C GLY A 903 49.29 12.18 -20.31
N GLY A 904 48.77 13.33 -19.84
CA GLY A 904 48.87 14.65 -20.50
C GLY A 904 47.53 15.29 -20.87
N ARG A 905 46.98 16.17 -20.01
CA ARG A 905 47.17 17.65 -19.98
C ARG A 905 46.51 18.36 -21.17
N ASP A 906 45.38 19.02 -20.95
CA ASP A 906 45.16 20.39 -20.39
C ASP A 906 44.89 21.33 -21.57
N ASP A 907 43.72 21.94 -21.60
CA ASP A 907 43.59 23.41 -21.61
C ASP A 907 42.13 23.82 -21.42
N ASN A 908 41.95 24.69 -20.44
CA ASN A 908 40.72 25.41 -20.08
C ASN A 908 40.33 26.39 -21.19
N ASP A 909 39.04 26.74 -21.25
CA ASP A 909 38.63 28.13 -21.00
C ASP A 909 37.11 28.22 -20.82
N GLU A 910 36.73 28.70 -19.63
CA GLU A 910 35.39 29.10 -19.20
C GLU A 910 34.88 30.31 -20.00
N LEU A 911 33.58 30.32 -20.31
CA LEU A 911 32.80 31.56 -20.40
C LEU A 911 31.42 31.33 -19.78
N ASP A 912 31.28 31.83 -18.55
CA ASP A 912 30.01 32.11 -17.87
C ASP A 912 29.15 33.07 -18.69
N MET A 913 27.84 32.78 -18.76
CA MET A 913 26.84 33.82 -18.96
C MET A 913 25.56 33.46 -18.21
N ASP A 914 25.44 34.09 -17.05
CA ASP A 914 24.25 34.14 -16.21
C ASP A 914 23.04 34.69 -16.98
N ASN A 915 21.86 34.10 -16.77
CA ASN A 915 20.60 34.85 -16.68
C ASN A 915 19.54 33.99 -15.98
N GLU A 916 19.26 34.40 -14.74
CA GLU A 916 18.12 34.05 -13.91
C GLU A 916 16.78 34.43 -14.58
N LEU A 917 15.73 33.67 -14.28
CA LEU A 917 14.45 34.17 -13.72
C LEU A 917 13.49 32.99 -13.43
N ASP A 918 13.34 32.73 -12.12
CA ASP A 918 12.13 32.42 -11.31
C ASP A 918 11.09 31.45 -11.91
N THR A 919 10.83 30.21 -11.44
CA THR A 919 10.72 29.56 -10.12
C THR A 919 9.93 30.31 -9.05
N ASP A 920 8.66 29.91 -8.91
CA ASP A 920 7.93 29.93 -7.64
C ASP A 920 6.82 28.86 -7.64
N GLU A 921 7.18 27.61 -7.33
CA GLU A 921 6.34 26.70 -6.55
C GLU A 921 7.26 25.97 -5.57
N LYS A 922 7.19 26.38 -4.30
CA LYS A 922 7.93 25.79 -3.19
C LYS A 922 7.40 24.41 -2.88
N LEU A 923 8.14 23.38 -3.29
CA LEU A 923 8.08 22.07 -2.66
C LEU A 923 8.79 22.18 -1.29
N ASP A 924 8.03 21.93 -0.23
CA ASP A 924 8.49 21.90 1.16
C ASP A 924 9.37 20.65 1.38
N ASP A 925 10.65 20.86 1.61
CA ASP A 925 11.75 19.90 1.45
C ASP A 925 12.04 19.04 2.72
N ASN A 926 11.04 18.73 3.54
CA ASN A 926 11.28 18.18 4.89
C ASN A 926 10.98 16.68 5.13
N GLU A 927 10.80 15.84 4.10
CA GLU A 927 10.57 14.38 4.30
C GLU A 927 11.57 13.45 3.57
N LEU A 928 12.82 13.89 3.39
CA LEU A 928 13.87 13.07 2.76
C LEU A 928 15.09 12.88 3.67
N ASP A 929 15.04 11.92 4.61
CA ASP A 929 16.20 11.06 5.00
C ASP A 929 15.91 10.18 6.23
N ASP A 930 15.40 8.96 6.03
CA ASP A 930 15.25 7.96 7.10
C ASP A 930 15.91 6.60 6.80
N ASP A 931 16.63 6.43 5.69
CA ASP A 931 17.20 5.11 5.31
C ASP A 931 18.68 4.90 5.66
N GLU A 932 19.36 5.88 6.25
CA GLU A 932 20.68 5.68 6.86
C GLU A 932 20.81 6.56 8.11
N LEU A 933 20.11 6.18 9.17
CA LEU A 933 20.40 6.67 10.52
C LEU A 933 21.41 5.70 11.17
N ASP A 934 22.67 6.12 11.20
CA ASP A 934 23.48 5.87 12.38
C ASP A 934 22.82 6.65 13.53
N ASP A 935 22.24 5.92 14.49
CA ASP A 935 21.72 6.46 15.76
C ASP A 935 22.87 6.95 16.64
N ASP A 936 23.53 8.03 16.21
CA ASP A 936 24.44 8.83 17.00
C ASP A 936 23.82 10.24 17.13
N GLU A 937 23.69 10.69 18.38
CA GLU A 937 23.23 12.02 18.85
C GLU A 937 21.71 12.22 19.05
N LEU A 938 21.22 11.68 20.17
CA LEU A 938 20.22 12.36 20.99
C LEU A 938 20.88 12.71 22.33
N ASP A 939 21.53 13.87 22.39
CA ASP A 939 21.69 14.60 23.64
C ASP A 939 21.16 16.03 23.42
N ASP A 940 20.30 16.40 24.38
CA ASP A 940 19.57 17.64 24.58
C ASP A 940 20.51 18.67 25.21
N ASP A 941 20.65 19.84 24.59
CA ASP A 941 21.13 21.06 25.25
C ASP A 941 20.20 22.22 24.86
N GLY A 942 19.28 22.55 25.78
CA GLY A 942 18.34 23.64 25.66
C GLY A 942 18.89 25.01 26.07
N ASN A 943 18.41 26.04 25.36
CA ASN A 943 18.18 27.46 25.71
C ASN A 943 18.17 28.24 24.36
N GLU A 944 17.30 29.19 24.02
CA GLU A 944 16.61 30.21 24.80
C GLU A 944 15.46 30.80 23.95
N ASP A 945 14.40 31.23 24.65
CA ASP A 945 13.51 32.36 24.40
C ASP A 945 12.52 32.41 23.21
N TYR A 946 11.26 32.26 23.63
CA TYR A 946 10.01 32.65 22.99
C TYR A 946 9.84 34.18 22.95
N ASP A 947 9.41 34.75 21.83
CA ASP A 947 8.68 36.03 21.78
C ASP A 947 7.61 36.00 20.66
N PRO A 948 6.31 36.21 20.95
CA PRO A 948 5.24 36.16 19.96
C PRO A 948 4.76 37.57 19.52
N GLY A 949 4.78 37.82 18.22
CA GLY A 949 4.14 38.94 17.52
C GLY A 949 4.44 38.79 16.02
N ASP A 950 3.57 39.09 15.06
CA ASP A 950 2.45 40.00 15.01
C ASP A 950 1.48 39.54 13.89
N GLU A 951 0.20 39.90 14.03
CA GLU A 951 -0.88 39.62 13.08
C GLU A 951 -0.77 40.51 11.82
N ASN A 952 -1.38 40.05 10.70
CA ASN A 952 -2.04 40.79 9.59
C ASN A 952 -1.81 40.08 8.24
N SER A 953 -2.82 39.36 7.72
CA SER A 953 -3.87 39.83 6.79
C SER A 953 -3.40 39.90 5.33
N ASP A 954 -3.87 38.98 4.49
CA ASP A 954 -4.71 39.37 3.34
C ASP A 954 -5.35 38.14 2.69
N GLU A 955 -6.65 38.26 2.48
CA GLU A 955 -7.54 37.32 1.80
C GLU A 955 -7.37 37.44 0.28
N GLY A 956 -7.29 36.30 -0.40
CA GLY A 956 -7.32 36.18 -1.86
C GLY A 956 -8.11 34.95 -2.27
N ASP A 957 -9.40 35.16 -2.48
CA ASP A 957 -10.45 34.23 -2.90
C ASP A 957 -10.19 33.65 -4.31
N ILE A 958 -9.98 32.33 -4.44
CA ILE A 958 -10.14 31.60 -5.71
C ILE A 958 -10.80 30.24 -5.44
N THR A 959 -12.01 30.12 -5.97
CA THR A 959 -12.88 28.95 -6.02
C THR A 959 -12.34 27.86 -6.95
N GLY A 960 -12.36 26.59 -6.51
CA GLY A 960 -12.13 25.43 -7.38
C GLY A 960 -12.53 24.12 -6.71
N ASP A 961 -13.49 23.43 -7.31
CA ASP A 961 -14.02 22.12 -6.91
C ASP A 961 -12.94 21.03 -6.97
N GLU A 962 -12.75 20.23 -5.91
CA GLU A 962 -11.98 18.98 -6.02
C GLU A 962 -12.69 17.78 -5.37
N ASP A 963 -12.75 16.75 -6.20
CA ASP A 963 -13.46 15.49 -6.18
C ASP A 963 -12.54 14.46 -5.50
N ASP A 964 -12.98 13.88 -4.36
CA ASP A 964 -12.26 12.81 -3.64
C ASP A 964 -12.30 11.51 -4.47
N GLY A 965 -11.45 11.45 -5.49
CA GLY A 965 -11.11 10.27 -6.27
C GLY A 965 -9.81 9.66 -5.76
N ASP A 966 -9.87 8.38 -5.42
CA ASP A 966 -8.76 7.48 -5.07
C ASP A 966 -7.58 7.66 -6.05
N VAL A 967 -6.62 8.53 -5.69
CA VAL A 967 -5.39 8.73 -6.45
C VAL A 967 -4.57 7.47 -6.29
N GLY A 968 -4.61 6.63 -7.32
CA GLY A 968 -3.73 5.50 -7.47
C GLY A 968 -2.29 5.97 -7.32
N TYR A 969 -1.59 5.46 -6.30
CA TYR A 969 -0.14 5.47 -6.27
C TYR A 969 0.34 4.95 -7.63
N GLY A 970 1.11 5.78 -8.33
CA GLY A 970 1.69 5.48 -9.63
C GLY A 970 2.23 4.06 -9.63
N ALA A 971 1.71 3.24 -10.54
CA ALA A 971 2.25 1.92 -10.80
C ALA A 971 3.74 2.08 -11.08
N LEU A 972 4.56 1.27 -10.39
CA LEU A 972 6.02 1.17 -10.51
C LEU A 972 6.56 1.72 -11.83
#